data_AF-A0A2E8K1T5-F1
#
_entry.id   AF-A0A2E8K1T5-F1
#
_cell.length_a   1.000
_cell.length_b   1.000
_cell.length_c   1.000
_cell.angle_alpha   90.00
_cell.angle_beta   90.00
_cell.angle_gamma   90.00
#
_symmetry.space_group_name_H-M   'P 1'
#
loop_
_entity.id
_entity.type
_entity.pdbx_description
1 polymer ?
#
loop_
_entity_poly.entity_id
_entity_poly.type
_entity_poly.pdbx_seq_one_letter_code
_entity_poly.pdbx_strand_id
1 'polypeptide(L)'
;MAVPGWRICRVVAWVTLVAMLGPVLAGLVAAAFDSGAVDPEVLGFRGGEVLFATIAWSLGLAALAVLVAVVPGSRLVGWARQGRGLILAAWLIPMFLPPALLFDAWWIQVGPDSWLGRLAGEADQVPLLRKGVLAMGLLGTGVPLAAWIMAALRNPAAESDRILLLQDRPGTRAVTRCRLRRHRWPLLIAWLCTAGIIAGLTVPFDLAQVRTWGFELRTLDTRGATPGTLLRVGSPGLLVALVASLAMVRFGAFGRRDGRGLSRAPITVRTGGDRLQGVLSLVIWILLVGGPLAMLVQRSLGQDLTTTWALHFQAAQGTLILALGGGILGAVIALGFTVWRAGSRGPSDARHWIWLVPLLGLVAFMPATLLAVGVENAWRWSMLDRVVDGPVPTILAVAARTAIVPAIIGAILGSSIGDLPRLDAPRGLLDGWRAARPRFNAALLAGFMVGGTLAAGEIPVTARVRPPGFSTLTGTLLDAMHYQYADSVLPVIVFLVAAAAIAAVMSVRLAGVARHSSVAGVALAALLLLPFGCGSKEESSERNPVEHQVAFGRPGNIEGRFDYPRAIALDEARGRVFVVDKSARVQRFSLDGQIEAWWRMPAYENGKPTGIAVDDEGRVLVADTHEQRITIFSPDGELLETHGKLGTEPGEFIYPTDVAQGPDGTWFVSEYGGNDRIQIFDSDWTPIGVIGAFGEAAYETEGQTLIARPQSIHWDEDRGELYIADAVNHRIVVTDGSGKRLRTLGGPGVEPGRLSYPYDLALEPEGTLLVVEFGNNRIQRLDAFDGRSLGTWGGTGVEPGRLRYPWGLDASEKTMVVLDSGNSRVLIGERP
;
A
#
# COMPACT_ATOMS: atom_id res chain seq x y z
N MET A 1 0.03 -12.52 50.22
CA MET A 1 -0.40 -12.99 48.89
C MET A 1 0.41 -12.27 47.82
N ALA A 2 1.54 -12.82 47.37
CA ALA A 2 2.33 -12.22 46.30
C ALA A 2 1.75 -12.69 44.96
N VAL A 3 1.20 -11.78 44.16
CA VAL A 3 0.88 -12.08 42.75
C VAL A 3 2.21 -12.40 42.06
N PRO A 4 2.45 -13.63 41.56
CA PRO A 4 3.68 -13.93 40.86
C PRO A 4 3.69 -13.05 39.62
N GLY A 5 4.68 -12.17 39.45
CA GLY A 5 4.64 -11.16 38.39
C GLY A 5 4.56 -11.71 36.96
N TRP A 6 4.68 -13.03 36.77
CA TRP A 6 4.27 -13.75 35.57
C TRP A 6 2.81 -13.53 35.17
N ARG A 7 1.91 -13.40 36.15
CA ARG A 7 0.51 -13.04 35.91
C ARG A 7 0.40 -11.62 35.34
N ILE A 8 1.28 -10.70 35.76
CA ILE A 8 1.32 -9.33 35.24
C ILE A 8 1.69 -9.33 33.75
N CYS A 9 2.74 -10.04 33.34
CA CYS A 9 3.11 -10.11 31.92
C CYS A 9 2.00 -10.72 31.04
N ARG A 10 1.27 -11.71 31.55
CA ARG A 10 0.09 -12.27 30.85
C ARG A 10 -1.03 -11.26 30.73
N VAL A 11 -1.34 -10.56 31.83
CA VAL A 11 -2.38 -9.52 31.85
C VAL A 11 -2.01 -8.40 30.90
N VAL A 12 -0.77 -7.91 30.90
CA VAL A 12 -0.31 -6.87 29.98
C VAL A 12 -0.51 -7.29 28.53
N ALA A 13 -0.05 -8.48 28.14
CA ALA A 13 -0.24 -8.94 26.75
C ALA A 13 -1.71 -9.14 26.38
N TRP A 14 -2.53 -9.63 27.31
CA TRP A 14 -3.97 -9.75 27.10
C TRP A 14 -4.65 -8.39 26.94
N VAL A 15 -4.33 -7.43 27.80
CA VAL A 15 -4.85 -6.06 27.74
C VAL A 15 -4.42 -5.39 26.43
N THR A 16 -3.16 -5.54 26.03
CA THR A 16 -2.66 -5.04 24.73
C THR A 16 -3.45 -5.63 23.57
N LEU A 17 -3.65 -6.96 23.56
CA LEU A 17 -4.38 -7.64 22.50
C LEU A 17 -5.86 -7.24 22.47
N VAL A 18 -6.51 -7.09 23.63
CA VAL A 18 -7.89 -6.59 23.72
C VAL A 18 -7.99 -5.13 23.27
N ALA A 19 -7.03 -4.28 23.62
CA ALA A 19 -6.99 -2.89 23.18
C ALA A 19 -6.82 -2.76 21.65
N MET A 20 -6.12 -3.72 21.02
CA MET A 20 -5.92 -3.75 19.57
C MET A 20 -7.12 -4.36 18.82
N LEU A 21 -7.65 -5.49 19.30
CA LEU A 21 -8.69 -6.25 18.59
C LEU A 21 -10.11 -5.85 18.98
N GLY A 22 -10.32 -5.46 20.24
CA GLY A 22 -11.64 -5.13 20.79
C GLY A 22 -12.35 -4.03 20.01
N PRO A 23 -11.70 -2.87 19.77
CA PRO A 23 -12.27 -1.81 18.94
C PRO A 23 -12.60 -2.31 17.54
N VAL A 24 -11.66 -2.97 16.85
CA VAL A 24 -11.88 -3.52 15.50
C VAL A 24 -13.12 -4.38 15.43
N LEU A 25 -13.27 -5.34 16.35
CA LEU A 25 -14.42 -6.24 16.39
C LEU A 25 -15.71 -5.48 16.72
N ALA A 26 -15.66 -4.52 17.65
CA ALA A 26 -16.82 -3.69 17.98
C ALA A 26 -17.26 -2.85 16.77
N GLY A 27 -16.33 -2.28 16.01
CA GLY A 27 -16.63 -1.50 14.81
C GLY A 27 -17.15 -2.37 13.66
N LEU A 28 -16.64 -3.60 13.51
CA LEU A 28 -17.22 -4.57 12.58
C LEU A 28 -18.65 -4.94 12.95
N VAL A 29 -18.92 -5.14 14.24
CA VAL A 29 -20.29 -5.40 14.74
C VAL A 29 -21.18 -4.19 14.48
N ALA A 30 -20.72 -2.99 14.78
CA ALA A 30 -21.46 -1.75 14.51
C ALA A 30 -21.80 -1.62 13.03
N ALA A 31 -20.82 -1.83 12.15
CA ALA A 31 -21.00 -1.81 10.71
C ALA A 31 -22.00 -2.87 10.21
N ALA A 32 -22.07 -4.04 10.85
CA ALA A 32 -23.03 -5.08 10.47
C ALA A 32 -24.50 -4.66 10.66
N PHE A 33 -24.76 -3.70 11.56
CA PHE A 33 -26.09 -3.15 11.84
C PHE A 33 -26.34 -1.78 11.20
N ASP A 34 -25.46 -1.32 10.32
CA ASP A 34 -25.63 -0.06 9.59
C ASP A 34 -26.81 -0.18 8.61
N SER A 35 -27.80 0.72 8.77
CA SER A 35 -29.07 0.72 8.04
C SER A 35 -29.00 1.41 6.68
N GLY A 36 -27.89 2.10 6.36
CA GLY A 36 -27.70 2.81 5.08
C GLY A 36 -27.28 1.95 3.89
N ALA A 37 -27.44 0.62 3.96
CA ALA A 37 -26.87 -0.31 2.99
C ALA A 37 -27.42 -0.11 1.57
N VAL A 38 -26.58 0.44 0.68
CA VAL A 38 -26.83 0.48 -0.77
C VAL A 38 -26.71 -0.93 -1.35
N ASP A 39 -27.59 -1.26 -2.30
CA ASP A 39 -27.56 -2.52 -3.03
C ASP A 39 -26.20 -2.67 -3.77
N PRO A 40 -25.42 -3.74 -3.51
CA PRO A 40 -24.15 -3.98 -4.18
C PRO A 40 -24.25 -3.98 -5.71
N GLU A 41 -25.37 -4.44 -6.29
CA GLU A 41 -25.54 -4.52 -7.74
C GLU A 41 -25.58 -3.13 -8.39
N VAL A 42 -26.17 -2.14 -7.71
CA VAL A 42 -26.18 -0.73 -8.13
C VAL A 42 -24.76 -0.17 -8.19
N LEU A 43 -23.87 -0.67 -7.32
CA LEU A 43 -22.45 -0.32 -7.32
C LEU A 43 -21.62 -1.19 -8.28
N GLY A 44 -22.26 -1.96 -9.16
CA GLY A 44 -21.62 -2.80 -10.19
C GLY A 44 -21.00 -4.10 -9.67
N PHE A 45 -21.39 -4.56 -8.48
CA PHE A 45 -20.88 -5.80 -7.91
C PHE A 45 -21.42 -7.04 -8.62
N ARG A 46 -20.53 -7.95 -9.04
CA ARG A 46 -20.91 -9.24 -9.66
C ARG A 46 -20.45 -10.42 -8.81
N GLY A 47 -21.28 -10.80 -7.83
CA GLY A 47 -20.85 -11.70 -6.76
C GLY A 47 -20.44 -13.12 -7.18
N GLY A 48 -21.12 -13.71 -8.16
CA GLY A 48 -20.84 -15.08 -8.60
C GLY A 48 -19.42 -15.26 -9.15
N GLU A 49 -19.03 -14.42 -10.10
CA GLU A 49 -17.70 -14.46 -10.74
C GLU A 49 -16.57 -14.25 -9.72
N VAL A 50 -16.76 -13.27 -8.82
CA VAL A 50 -15.78 -12.88 -7.80
C VAL A 50 -15.55 -14.02 -6.79
N LEU A 51 -16.63 -14.71 -6.39
CA LEU A 51 -16.54 -15.85 -5.48
C LEU A 51 -15.72 -16.99 -6.09
N PHE A 52 -16.06 -17.41 -7.31
CA PHE A 52 -15.34 -18.49 -7.99
C PHE A 52 -13.89 -18.12 -8.27
N ALA A 53 -13.63 -16.88 -8.71
CA ALA A 53 -12.28 -16.39 -8.95
C ALA A 53 -11.45 -16.41 -7.65
N THR A 54 -11.99 -15.88 -6.55
CA THR A 54 -11.27 -15.85 -5.26
C THR A 54 -10.93 -17.27 -4.79
N ILE A 55 -11.90 -18.18 -4.83
CA ILE A 55 -11.70 -19.58 -4.42
C ILE A 55 -10.67 -20.28 -5.32
N ALA A 56 -10.78 -20.11 -6.64
CA ALA A 56 -9.88 -20.71 -7.61
C ALA A 56 -8.44 -20.26 -7.39
N TRP A 57 -8.22 -18.94 -7.25
CA TRP A 57 -6.90 -18.38 -6.97
C TRP A 57 -6.37 -18.82 -5.60
N SER A 58 -7.18 -18.72 -4.54
CA SER A 58 -6.70 -19.00 -3.17
C SER A 58 -6.43 -20.48 -2.94
N LEU A 59 -7.37 -21.37 -3.30
CA LEU A 59 -7.22 -22.81 -3.07
C LEU A 59 -6.28 -23.45 -4.09
N GLY A 60 -6.36 -23.03 -5.36
CA GLY A 60 -5.55 -23.57 -6.44
C GLY A 60 -4.06 -23.24 -6.28
N LEU A 61 -3.72 -21.97 -6.07
CA LEU A 61 -2.32 -21.60 -5.85
C LEU A 61 -1.79 -22.13 -4.52
N ALA A 62 -2.60 -22.19 -3.46
CA ALA A 62 -2.17 -22.79 -2.22
C ALA A 62 -1.85 -24.28 -2.39
N ALA A 63 -2.63 -25.02 -3.19
CA ALA A 63 -2.36 -26.43 -3.46
C ALA A 63 -1.03 -26.59 -4.22
N LEU A 64 -0.81 -25.77 -5.25
CA LEU A 64 0.45 -25.73 -5.99
C LEU A 64 1.63 -25.36 -5.08
N ALA A 65 1.47 -24.35 -4.23
CA ALA A 65 2.47 -23.92 -3.28
C ALA A 65 2.87 -25.05 -2.32
N VAL A 66 1.88 -25.78 -1.77
CA VAL A 66 2.12 -26.93 -0.89
C VAL A 66 2.86 -28.05 -1.63
N LEU A 67 2.46 -28.36 -2.88
CA LEU A 67 3.11 -29.39 -3.69
C LEU A 67 4.59 -29.07 -3.93
N VAL A 68 4.89 -27.84 -4.35
CA VAL A 68 6.27 -27.37 -4.56
C VAL A 68 7.04 -27.36 -3.25
N ALA A 69 6.39 -26.94 -2.15
CA ALA A 69 7.02 -26.81 -0.85
C ALA A 69 7.40 -28.13 -0.17
N VAL A 70 6.91 -29.29 -0.62
CA VAL A 70 7.24 -30.61 -0.02
C VAL A 70 8.76 -30.84 -0.01
N VAL A 71 9.44 -30.51 -1.10
CA VAL A 71 10.89 -30.69 -1.26
C VAL A 71 11.68 -29.80 -0.30
N PRO A 72 11.56 -28.45 -0.35
CA PRO A 72 12.28 -27.57 0.56
C PRO A 72 11.84 -27.72 2.03
N GLY A 73 10.55 -27.97 2.31
CA GLY A 73 10.05 -28.17 3.67
C GLY A 73 10.72 -29.33 4.41
N SER A 74 11.01 -30.43 3.70
CA SER A 74 11.75 -31.57 4.26
C SER A 74 13.20 -31.22 4.64
N ARG A 75 13.80 -30.24 3.94
CA ARG A 75 15.19 -29.80 4.04
C ARG A 75 15.42 -28.74 5.09
N LEU A 76 14.49 -27.79 5.23
CA LEU A 76 14.53 -26.76 6.25
C LEU A 76 14.77 -27.38 7.64
N VAL A 77 14.12 -28.52 7.93
CA VAL A 77 14.32 -29.27 9.18
C VAL A 77 15.77 -29.76 9.35
N GLY A 78 16.38 -30.28 8.27
CA GLY A 78 17.77 -30.72 8.28
C GLY A 78 18.74 -29.56 8.48
N TRP A 79 18.49 -28.42 7.83
CA TRP A 79 19.29 -27.21 7.95
C TRP A 79 19.21 -26.60 9.35
N ALA A 80 18.03 -26.59 9.97
CA ALA A 80 17.84 -26.17 11.36
C ALA A 80 18.69 -27.01 12.32
N ARG A 81 18.72 -28.33 12.13
CA ARG A 81 19.52 -29.26 12.96
C ARG A 81 21.02 -29.14 12.72
N GLN A 82 21.43 -28.78 11.50
CA GLN A 82 22.84 -28.62 11.11
C GLN A 82 23.40 -27.22 11.39
N GLY A 83 22.64 -26.34 12.05
CA GLY A 83 23.08 -24.96 12.34
C GLY A 83 23.18 -24.05 11.11
N ARG A 84 22.53 -24.39 9.99
CA ARG A 84 22.56 -23.63 8.74
C ARG A 84 21.57 -22.46 8.76
N GLY A 85 21.75 -21.56 9.73
CA GLY A 85 20.79 -20.49 10.01
C GLY A 85 20.61 -19.48 8.87
N LEU A 86 21.66 -19.19 8.11
CA LEU A 86 21.57 -18.25 6.98
C LEU A 86 20.67 -18.76 5.85
N ILE A 87 20.70 -20.07 5.57
CA ILE A 87 19.85 -20.67 4.53
C ILE A 87 18.38 -20.59 4.97
N LEU A 88 18.09 -20.88 6.23
CA LEU A 88 16.73 -20.73 6.77
C LEU A 88 16.23 -19.29 6.70
N ALA A 89 17.12 -18.32 6.97
CA ALA A 89 16.77 -16.90 6.91
C ALA A 89 16.44 -16.49 5.47
N ALA A 90 17.22 -16.92 4.49
CA ALA A 90 16.95 -16.66 3.08
C ALA A 90 15.57 -17.18 2.62
N TRP A 91 15.08 -18.27 3.21
CA TRP A 91 13.74 -18.80 2.95
C TRP A 91 12.63 -18.04 3.67
N LEU A 92 12.94 -17.22 4.68
CA LEU A 92 11.93 -16.43 5.41
C LEU A 92 11.75 -15.02 4.83
N ILE A 93 12.71 -14.50 4.06
CA ILE A 93 12.66 -13.13 3.49
C ILE A 93 11.31 -12.83 2.80
N PRO A 94 10.77 -13.68 1.92
CA PRO A 94 9.51 -13.38 1.21
C PRO A 94 8.30 -13.25 2.14
N MET A 95 8.34 -13.85 3.33
CA MET A 95 7.23 -13.75 4.29
C MET A 95 7.16 -12.39 4.99
N PHE A 96 8.23 -11.59 4.91
CA PHE A 96 8.31 -10.26 5.50
C PHE A 96 8.24 -9.15 4.44
N LEU A 97 8.10 -9.52 3.16
CA LEU A 97 7.94 -8.58 2.07
C LEU A 97 6.47 -8.46 1.67
N PRO A 98 6.01 -7.26 1.26
CA PRO A 98 4.73 -7.12 0.59
C PRO A 98 4.67 -8.02 -0.65
N PRO A 99 3.67 -8.92 -0.78
CA PRO A 99 3.58 -9.83 -1.94
C PRO A 99 3.48 -9.13 -3.29
N ALA A 100 2.97 -7.89 -3.30
CA ALA A 100 2.91 -7.04 -4.49
C ALA A 100 4.30 -6.74 -5.10
N LEU A 101 5.35 -6.66 -4.28
CA LEU A 101 6.72 -6.44 -4.77
C LEU A 101 7.24 -7.61 -5.61
N LEU A 102 6.85 -8.83 -5.27
CA LEU A 102 7.26 -10.01 -6.02
C LEU A 102 6.54 -10.06 -7.37
N PHE A 103 5.28 -9.66 -7.43
CA PHE A 103 4.55 -9.50 -8.69
C PHE A 103 5.20 -8.42 -9.57
N ASP A 104 5.45 -7.24 -8.99
CA ASP A 104 6.03 -6.11 -9.71
C ASP A 104 7.41 -6.44 -10.29
N ALA A 105 8.29 -7.06 -9.49
CA ALA A 105 9.61 -7.51 -9.93
C ALA A 105 9.57 -8.36 -11.20
N TRP A 106 8.60 -9.28 -11.27
CA TRP A 106 8.39 -10.11 -12.46
C TRP A 106 7.77 -9.32 -13.61
N TRP A 107 6.78 -8.49 -13.33
CA TRP A 107 6.06 -7.74 -14.36
C TRP A 107 6.97 -6.75 -15.09
N ILE A 108 7.92 -6.14 -14.40
CA ILE A 108 8.91 -5.24 -15.03
C ILE A 108 9.73 -5.98 -16.09
N GLN A 109 10.17 -7.21 -15.79
CA GLN A 109 11.09 -7.95 -16.66
C GLN A 109 10.38 -8.74 -17.75
N VAL A 110 9.14 -9.11 -17.51
CA VAL A 110 8.31 -9.94 -18.40
C VAL A 110 7.23 -9.11 -19.08
N GLY A 111 7.16 -7.81 -18.79
CA GLY A 111 6.17 -6.86 -19.31
C GLY A 111 6.29 -6.57 -20.81
N PRO A 112 5.56 -5.57 -21.32
CA PRO A 112 5.36 -5.32 -22.74
C PRO A 112 6.66 -5.20 -23.55
N ASP A 113 7.70 -4.62 -22.95
CA ASP A 113 9.00 -4.37 -23.60
C ASP A 113 9.90 -5.63 -23.65
N SER A 114 9.51 -6.70 -22.99
CA SER A 114 10.23 -7.97 -23.02
C SER A 114 9.90 -8.78 -24.28
N TRP A 115 10.76 -9.75 -24.62
CA TRP A 115 10.49 -10.65 -25.74
C TRP A 115 9.18 -11.44 -25.55
N LEU A 116 8.87 -11.84 -24.30
CA LEU A 116 7.65 -12.58 -23.97
C LEU A 116 6.42 -11.66 -23.96
N GLY A 117 6.59 -10.40 -23.54
CA GLY A 117 5.56 -9.37 -23.58
C GLY A 117 5.15 -9.00 -25.01
N ARG A 118 6.13 -8.83 -25.91
CA ARG A 118 5.86 -8.62 -27.34
C ARG A 118 5.11 -9.79 -27.97
N LEU A 119 5.54 -11.03 -27.72
CA LEU A 119 4.83 -12.23 -28.18
C LEU A 119 3.40 -12.30 -27.63
N ALA A 120 3.20 -11.96 -26.36
CA ALA A 120 1.87 -11.91 -25.77
C ALA A 120 1.02 -10.77 -26.34
N GLY A 121 1.62 -9.63 -26.67
CA GLY A 121 0.96 -8.51 -27.37
C GLY A 121 0.50 -8.90 -28.76
N GLU A 122 1.39 -9.52 -29.56
CA GLU A 122 1.08 -10.02 -30.91
C GLU A 122 -0.03 -11.07 -30.92
N ALA A 123 -0.18 -11.85 -29.83
CA ALA A 123 -1.20 -12.88 -29.69
C ALA A 123 -2.48 -12.42 -28.94
N ASP A 124 -2.58 -11.15 -28.55
CA ASP A 124 -3.65 -10.61 -27.68
C ASP A 124 -3.82 -11.41 -26.36
N GLN A 125 -2.71 -11.88 -25.81
CA GLN A 125 -2.63 -12.69 -24.58
C GLN A 125 -1.97 -11.95 -23.40
N VAL A 126 -1.83 -10.63 -23.46
CA VAL A 126 -1.30 -9.82 -22.35
C VAL A 126 -2.06 -10.07 -21.02
N PRO A 127 -3.40 -10.21 -21.00
CA PRO A 127 -4.12 -10.56 -19.77
C PRO A 127 -3.72 -11.92 -19.19
N LEU A 128 -3.44 -12.91 -20.06
CA LEU A 128 -2.99 -14.24 -19.63
C LEU A 128 -1.57 -14.20 -19.07
N LEU A 129 -0.68 -13.45 -19.72
CA LEU A 129 0.69 -13.22 -19.24
C LEU A 129 0.68 -12.58 -17.85
N ARG A 130 -0.15 -11.55 -17.65
CA ARG A 130 -0.31 -10.87 -16.35
C ARG A 130 -0.82 -11.81 -15.26
N LYS A 131 -1.80 -12.68 -15.55
CA LYS A 131 -2.26 -13.72 -14.63
C LYS A 131 -1.15 -14.74 -14.30
N GLY A 132 -0.33 -15.11 -15.29
CA GLY A 132 0.83 -15.98 -15.08
C GLY A 132 1.88 -15.35 -14.15
N VAL A 133 2.19 -14.07 -14.37
CA VAL A 133 3.11 -13.29 -13.52
C VAL A 133 2.55 -13.13 -12.10
N LEU A 134 1.24 -12.86 -11.96
CA LEU A 134 0.55 -12.87 -10.66
C LEU A 134 0.72 -14.20 -9.94
N ALA A 135 0.48 -15.32 -10.62
CA ALA A 135 0.67 -16.65 -10.03
C ALA A 135 2.10 -16.85 -9.51
N MET A 136 3.11 -16.44 -10.30
CA MET A 136 4.52 -16.52 -9.91
C MET A 136 4.85 -15.65 -8.69
N GLY A 137 4.38 -14.41 -8.65
CA GLY A 137 4.55 -13.51 -7.51
C GLY A 137 3.92 -14.08 -6.22
N LEU A 138 2.70 -14.62 -6.32
CA LEU A 138 1.99 -15.22 -5.19
C LEU A 138 2.65 -16.52 -4.70
N LEU A 139 3.18 -17.36 -5.61
CA LEU A 139 3.97 -18.53 -5.25
C LEU A 139 5.26 -18.16 -4.52
N GLY A 140 5.84 -17.00 -4.84
CA GLY A 140 7.00 -16.42 -4.15
C GLY A 140 6.79 -16.24 -2.65
N THR A 141 5.57 -15.95 -2.22
CA THR A 141 5.21 -15.87 -0.78
C THR A 141 4.65 -17.21 -0.26
N GLY A 142 3.82 -17.88 -1.06
CA GLY A 142 3.09 -19.08 -0.65
C GLY A 142 3.97 -20.32 -0.45
N VAL A 143 4.97 -20.55 -1.30
CA VAL A 143 5.88 -21.71 -1.21
C VAL A 143 6.75 -21.64 0.05
N PRO A 144 7.42 -20.52 0.36
CA PRO A 144 8.16 -20.39 1.61
C PRO A 144 7.31 -20.60 2.86
N LEU A 145 6.12 -19.99 2.92
CA LEU A 145 5.18 -20.17 4.02
C LEU A 145 4.78 -21.64 4.19
N ALA A 146 4.36 -22.30 3.12
CA ALA A 146 3.95 -23.70 3.15
C ALA A 146 5.12 -24.61 3.56
N ALA A 147 6.33 -24.35 3.06
CA ALA A 147 7.53 -25.10 3.40
C ALA A 147 7.85 -24.97 4.90
N TRP A 148 7.68 -23.77 5.46
CA TRP A 148 7.92 -23.50 6.87
C TRP A 148 6.88 -24.14 7.79
N ILE A 149 5.58 -24.06 7.45
CA ILE A 149 4.51 -24.73 8.19
C ILE A 149 4.73 -26.25 8.20
N MET A 150 5.06 -26.83 7.03
CA MET A 150 5.36 -28.25 6.93
C MET A 150 6.59 -28.67 7.73
N ALA A 151 7.63 -27.83 7.75
CA ALA A 151 8.82 -28.07 8.55
C ALA A 151 8.51 -28.01 10.05
N ALA A 152 7.75 -27.00 10.49
CA ALA A 152 7.39 -26.76 11.89
C ALA A 152 6.45 -27.84 12.46
N LEU A 153 5.54 -28.37 11.64
CA LEU A 153 4.55 -29.39 12.05
C LEU A 153 4.99 -30.82 11.75
N ARG A 154 6.24 -31.04 11.35
CA ARG A 154 6.72 -32.35 10.95
C ARG A 154 6.75 -33.32 12.14
N ASN A 155 6.11 -34.48 11.98
CA ASN A 155 6.13 -35.54 13.00
C ASN A 155 7.53 -36.21 13.09
N PRO A 156 8.24 -36.16 14.23
CA PRO A 156 9.55 -36.78 14.38
C PRO A 156 9.55 -38.29 14.15
N ALA A 157 8.45 -38.97 14.52
CA ALA A 157 8.28 -40.40 14.29
C ALA A 157 8.28 -40.76 12.79
N ALA A 158 7.98 -39.82 11.89
CA ALA A 158 8.05 -40.03 10.45
C ALA A 158 9.49 -40.23 9.94
N GLU A 159 10.51 -39.74 10.65
CA GLU A 159 11.92 -39.95 10.29
C GLU A 159 12.38 -41.36 10.69
N SER A 160 11.99 -41.83 11.89
CA SER A 160 12.25 -43.20 12.35
C SER A 160 11.59 -44.23 11.42
N ASP A 161 10.36 -43.97 10.99
CA ASP A 161 9.66 -44.80 10.01
C ASP A 161 10.30 -44.77 8.63
N ARG A 162 10.86 -43.64 8.19
CA ARG A 162 11.58 -43.58 6.91
C ARG A 162 12.77 -44.54 6.91
N ILE A 163 13.46 -44.63 8.03
CA ILE A 163 14.57 -45.58 8.22
C ILE A 163 14.05 -47.02 8.16
N LEU A 164 12.94 -47.32 8.85
CA LEU A 164 12.29 -48.65 8.82
C LEU A 164 11.77 -49.04 7.43
N LEU A 165 11.12 -48.11 6.71
CA LEU A 165 10.65 -48.31 5.34
C LEU A 165 11.80 -48.53 4.36
N LEU A 166 12.99 -47.95 4.60
CA LEU A 166 14.18 -48.22 3.77
C LEU A 166 14.75 -49.62 4.03
N GLN A 167 14.54 -50.19 5.22
CA GLN A 167 14.96 -51.54 5.58
C GLN A 167 14.02 -52.61 5.01
N ASP A 168 12.70 -52.39 5.05
CA ASP A 168 11.68 -53.38 4.64
C ASP A 168 11.38 -53.43 3.12
N ARG A 169 11.94 -52.52 2.31
CA ARG A 169 11.65 -52.37 0.86
C ARG A 169 10.14 -52.51 0.48
N PRO A 170 9.22 -51.81 1.15
CA PRO A 170 7.79 -51.93 0.86
C PRO A 170 7.44 -51.32 -0.51
N GLY A 171 6.38 -51.85 -1.14
CA GLY A 171 5.87 -51.34 -2.41
C GLY A 171 5.48 -49.85 -2.36
N THR A 172 5.59 -49.16 -3.51
CA THR A 172 5.35 -47.71 -3.65
C THR A 172 4.01 -47.24 -3.08
N ARG A 173 2.93 -48.02 -3.25
CA ARG A 173 1.60 -47.71 -2.69
C ARG A 173 1.59 -47.65 -1.16
N ALA A 174 2.29 -48.57 -0.49
CA ALA A 174 2.35 -48.61 0.97
C ALA A 174 3.17 -47.44 1.53
N VAL A 175 4.29 -47.11 0.88
CA VAL A 175 5.11 -45.93 1.18
C VAL A 175 4.28 -44.65 1.07
N THR A 176 3.54 -44.48 -0.03
CA THR A 176 2.72 -43.29 -0.27
C THR A 176 1.58 -43.16 0.73
N ARG A 177 0.86 -44.26 1.05
CA ARG A 177 -0.19 -44.25 2.08
C ARG A 177 0.35 -43.90 3.46
N CYS A 178 1.51 -44.44 3.83
CA CYS A 178 2.16 -44.12 5.11
C CYS A 178 2.55 -42.64 5.19
N ARG A 179 3.17 -42.10 4.12
CA ARG A 179 3.53 -40.67 4.03
C ARG A 179 2.30 -39.76 4.12
N LEU A 180 1.25 -40.03 3.35
CA LEU A 180 0.00 -39.25 3.39
C LEU A 180 -0.64 -39.29 4.77
N ARG A 181 -0.76 -40.46 5.41
CA ARG A 181 -1.39 -40.58 6.74
C ARG A 181 -0.65 -39.78 7.81
N ARG A 182 0.68 -39.66 7.71
CA ARG A 182 1.52 -38.93 8.68
C ARG A 182 1.64 -37.44 8.37
N HIS A 183 1.61 -37.05 7.09
CA HIS A 183 1.74 -35.65 6.66
C HIS A 183 0.40 -34.96 6.36
N ARG A 184 -0.74 -35.66 6.41
CA ARG A 184 -2.07 -35.09 6.08
C ARG A 184 -2.40 -33.81 6.82
N TRP A 185 -2.06 -33.72 8.11
CA TRP A 185 -2.36 -32.54 8.92
C TRP A 185 -1.42 -31.37 8.60
N PRO A 186 -0.08 -31.54 8.56
CA PRO A 186 0.82 -30.50 8.07
C PRO A 186 0.47 -29.99 6.68
N LEU A 187 0.12 -30.89 5.75
CA LEU A 187 -0.28 -30.52 4.38
C LEU A 187 -1.59 -29.73 4.38
N LEU A 188 -2.61 -30.20 5.11
CA LEU A 188 -3.90 -29.52 5.19
C LEU A 188 -3.77 -28.13 5.85
N ILE A 189 -3.01 -28.02 6.93
CA ILE A 189 -2.81 -26.73 7.63
C ILE A 189 -2.02 -25.78 6.74
N ALA A 190 -0.95 -26.25 6.07
CA ALA A 190 -0.21 -25.43 5.11
C ALA A 190 -1.11 -24.95 3.98
N TRP A 191 -1.95 -25.83 3.43
CA TRP A 191 -2.88 -25.47 2.36
C TRP A 191 -3.89 -24.41 2.79
N LEU A 192 -4.56 -24.62 3.92
CA LEU A 192 -5.59 -23.69 4.40
C LEU A 192 -5.01 -22.35 4.83
N CYS A 193 -3.85 -22.31 5.49
CA CYS A 193 -3.20 -21.06 5.88
C CYS A 193 -2.69 -20.28 4.67
N THR A 194 -2.07 -20.95 3.69
CA THR A 194 -1.62 -20.30 2.45
C THR A 194 -2.82 -19.78 1.65
N ALA A 195 -3.93 -20.54 1.59
CA ALA A 195 -5.16 -20.09 0.95
C ALA A 195 -5.77 -18.87 1.66
N GLY A 196 -5.80 -18.88 3.00
CA GLY A 196 -6.28 -17.75 3.80
C GLY A 196 -5.49 -16.47 3.55
N ILE A 197 -4.16 -16.57 3.49
CA ILE A 197 -3.31 -15.42 3.15
C ILE A 197 -3.63 -14.92 1.74
N ILE A 198 -3.62 -15.79 0.73
CA ILE A 198 -3.89 -15.38 -0.66
C ILE A 198 -5.27 -14.75 -0.80
N ALA A 199 -6.30 -15.31 -0.16
CA ALA A 199 -7.67 -14.77 -0.20
C ALA A 199 -7.79 -13.38 0.46
N GLY A 200 -6.95 -13.09 1.45
CA GLY A 200 -6.90 -11.81 2.16
C GLY A 200 -6.03 -10.74 1.50
N LEU A 201 -5.35 -11.05 0.39
CA LEU A 201 -4.55 -10.09 -0.37
C LEU A 201 -5.44 -9.25 -1.28
N THR A 202 -5.15 -7.94 -1.34
CA THR A 202 -5.86 -6.99 -2.21
C THR A 202 -4.93 -6.43 -3.29
N VAL A 203 -3.79 -5.88 -2.90
CA VAL A 203 -2.88 -5.13 -3.80
C VAL A 203 -2.34 -5.93 -4.99
N PRO A 204 -1.80 -7.16 -4.86
CA PRO A 204 -1.30 -7.88 -6.04
C PRO A 204 -2.40 -8.22 -7.04
N PHE A 205 -3.62 -8.48 -6.57
CA PHE A 205 -4.78 -8.72 -7.45
C PHE A 205 -5.25 -7.44 -8.15
N ASP A 206 -5.20 -6.31 -7.45
CA ASP A 206 -5.48 -4.98 -7.99
C ASP A 206 -4.53 -4.61 -9.13
N LEU A 207 -3.22 -4.71 -8.89
CA LEU A 207 -2.20 -4.47 -9.91
C LEU A 207 -2.31 -5.41 -11.11
N ALA A 208 -2.77 -6.64 -10.88
CA ALA A 208 -3.01 -7.61 -11.94
C ALA A 208 -4.37 -7.46 -12.64
N GLN A 209 -5.24 -6.56 -12.16
CA GLN A 209 -6.63 -6.39 -12.59
C GLN A 209 -7.44 -7.70 -12.53
N VAL A 210 -7.24 -8.49 -11.48
CA VAL A 210 -7.94 -9.75 -11.26
C VAL A 210 -8.99 -9.58 -10.17
N ARG A 211 -10.27 -9.71 -10.55
CA ARG A 211 -11.39 -9.57 -9.63
C ARG A 211 -11.36 -10.67 -8.56
N THR A 212 -11.20 -10.26 -7.31
CA THR A 212 -11.27 -11.10 -6.11
C THR A 212 -12.00 -10.33 -5.02
N TRP A 213 -12.40 -11.02 -3.95
CA TRP A 213 -13.05 -10.39 -2.80
C TRP A 213 -12.22 -9.24 -2.20
N GLY A 214 -10.90 -9.42 -2.09
CA GLY A 214 -10.01 -8.35 -1.61
C GLY A 214 -10.02 -7.12 -2.51
N PHE A 215 -10.03 -7.31 -3.84
CA PHE A 215 -10.11 -6.25 -4.84
C PHE A 215 -11.49 -5.57 -4.85
N GLU A 216 -12.57 -6.34 -5.00
CA GLU A 216 -13.94 -5.81 -5.10
C GLU A 216 -14.37 -5.05 -3.85
N LEU A 217 -13.95 -5.48 -2.67
CA LEU A 217 -14.24 -4.74 -1.44
C LEU A 217 -13.62 -3.36 -1.46
N ARG A 218 -12.41 -3.23 -2.01
CA ARG A 218 -11.76 -1.92 -2.19
C ARG A 218 -12.46 -1.10 -3.27
N THR A 219 -12.85 -1.72 -4.39
CA THR A 219 -13.61 -1.06 -5.45
C THR A 219 -14.99 -0.58 -4.98
N LEU A 220 -15.66 -1.36 -4.16
CA LEU A 220 -16.96 -0.98 -3.59
C LEU A 220 -16.80 0.11 -2.55
N ASP A 221 -15.77 0.01 -1.71
CA ASP A 221 -15.41 1.07 -0.76
C ASP A 221 -15.22 2.38 -1.55
N THR A 222 -14.36 2.43 -2.56
CA THR A 222 -14.16 3.62 -3.42
C THR A 222 -15.43 4.08 -4.14
N ARG A 223 -16.36 3.18 -4.46
CA ARG A 223 -17.66 3.52 -5.05
C ARG A 223 -18.67 4.09 -4.05
N GLY A 224 -18.36 4.13 -2.76
CA GLY A 224 -19.21 4.70 -1.70
C GLY A 224 -20.06 3.65 -0.96
N ALA A 225 -19.69 2.37 -1.04
CA ALA A 225 -20.39 1.32 -0.30
C ALA A 225 -20.30 1.57 1.21
N THR A 226 -21.44 1.50 1.90
CA THR A 226 -21.46 1.61 3.35
C THR A 226 -20.68 0.47 4.02
N PRO A 227 -20.18 0.67 5.26
CA PRO A 227 -19.58 -0.39 6.06
C PRO A 227 -20.42 -1.68 6.12
N GLY A 228 -21.74 -1.55 6.24
CA GLY A 228 -22.68 -2.68 6.24
C GLY A 228 -22.73 -3.42 4.91
N THR A 229 -22.76 -2.68 3.79
CA THR A 229 -22.68 -3.26 2.44
C THR A 229 -21.38 -4.03 2.27
N LEU A 230 -20.24 -3.44 2.62
CA LEU A 230 -18.92 -4.08 2.52
C LEU A 230 -18.83 -5.37 3.33
N LEU A 231 -19.41 -5.41 4.54
CA LEU A 231 -19.39 -6.63 5.36
C LEU A 231 -20.25 -7.75 4.80
N ARG A 232 -21.46 -7.44 4.30
CA ARG A 232 -22.34 -8.44 3.68
C ARG A 232 -21.67 -9.07 2.47
N VAL A 233 -21.15 -8.20 1.61
CA VAL A 233 -20.44 -8.55 0.38
C VAL A 233 -19.21 -9.38 0.81
N GLY A 234 -18.35 -8.88 1.68
CA GLY A 234 -17.12 -9.57 2.12
C GLY A 234 -17.27 -10.87 2.94
N SER A 235 -18.49 -11.29 3.26
CA SER A 235 -18.74 -12.48 4.11
C SER A 235 -18.12 -13.80 3.60
N PRO A 236 -18.02 -14.11 2.29
CA PRO A 236 -17.34 -15.31 1.84
C PRO A 236 -15.82 -15.25 2.09
N GLY A 237 -15.21 -14.07 1.95
CA GLY A 237 -13.80 -13.86 2.32
C GLY A 237 -13.55 -14.07 3.81
N LEU A 238 -14.47 -13.59 4.66
CA LEU A 238 -14.45 -13.85 6.11
C LEU A 238 -14.58 -15.34 6.44
N LEU A 239 -15.39 -16.09 5.70
CA LEU A 239 -15.51 -17.54 5.88
C LEU A 239 -14.21 -18.27 5.56
N VAL A 240 -13.54 -17.91 4.46
CA VAL A 240 -12.21 -18.48 4.12
C VAL A 240 -11.19 -18.16 5.21
N ALA A 241 -11.17 -16.92 5.67
CA ALA A 241 -10.33 -16.51 6.79
C ALA A 241 -10.63 -17.32 8.06
N LEU A 242 -11.90 -17.51 8.42
CA LEU A 242 -12.31 -18.31 9.58
C LEU A 242 -11.86 -19.77 9.45
N VAL A 243 -12.02 -20.40 8.29
CA VAL A 243 -11.60 -21.79 8.06
C VAL A 243 -10.08 -21.93 8.21
N ALA A 244 -9.30 -21.02 7.62
CA ALA A 244 -7.85 -20.98 7.77
C ALA A 244 -7.44 -20.81 9.24
N SER A 245 -8.14 -19.94 9.96
CA SER A 245 -7.92 -19.65 11.38
C SER A 245 -8.20 -20.85 12.29
N LEU A 246 -9.28 -21.57 12.04
CA LEU A 246 -9.64 -22.78 12.79
C LEU A 246 -8.64 -23.92 12.54
N ALA A 247 -8.06 -24.02 11.33
CA ALA A 247 -7.01 -24.99 11.04
C ALA A 247 -5.78 -24.80 11.94
N MET A 248 -5.48 -23.55 12.33
CA MET A 248 -4.34 -23.22 13.19
C MET A 248 -4.50 -23.70 14.64
N VAL A 249 -5.71 -24.00 15.13
CA VAL A 249 -5.90 -24.59 16.47
C VAL A 249 -5.13 -25.90 16.61
N ARG A 250 -5.04 -26.67 15.51
CA ARG A 250 -4.28 -27.93 15.48
C ARG A 250 -2.76 -27.70 15.53
N PHE A 251 -2.26 -26.53 15.13
CA PHE A 251 -0.85 -26.17 15.24
C PHE A 251 -0.36 -26.25 16.70
N GLY A 252 -1.12 -25.68 17.64
CA GLY A 252 -0.78 -25.67 19.08
C GLY A 252 -0.92 -27.03 19.79
N ALA A 253 -1.75 -27.93 19.27
CA ALA A 253 -1.94 -29.28 19.82
C ALA A 253 -0.77 -30.23 19.51
N PHE A 254 -0.07 -30.04 18.38
CA PHE A 254 1.06 -30.90 17.99
C PHE A 254 2.31 -30.67 18.85
N GLY A 255 2.59 -29.43 19.25
CA GLY A 255 3.73 -29.10 20.12
C GLY A 255 3.66 -29.65 21.55
N ARG A 256 2.57 -30.33 21.95
CA ARG A 256 2.44 -30.96 23.29
C ARG A 256 2.98 -32.39 23.36
N ARG A 257 3.21 -33.06 22.23
CA ARG A 257 3.53 -34.50 22.24
C ARG A 257 5.00 -34.83 22.50
N ASP A 258 5.90 -33.85 22.45
CA ASP A 258 7.35 -34.11 22.48
C ASP A 258 8.00 -34.09 23.88
N GLY A 259 7.24 -33.82 24.95
CA GLY A 259 7.77 -33.81 26.32
C GLY A 259 8.12 -35.19 26.89
N ARG A 260 7.95 -36.30 26.15
CA ARG A 260 8.13 -37.67 26.69
C ARG A 260 9.04 -38.61 25.89
N GLY A 261 9.87 -38.17 24.93
CA GLY A 261 10.67 -39.18 24.22
C GLY A 261 11.69 -38.76 23.17
N LEU A 262 12.55 -37.77 23.43
CA LEU A 262 13.66 -37.46 22.50
C LEU A 262 15.01 -37.41 23.21
N SER A 263 15.46 -38.58 23.67
CA SER A 263 16.86 -38.87 24.02
C SER A 263 17.39 -40.05 23.18
N ARG A 264 17.27 -39.98 21.86
CA ARG A 264 18.02 -40.89 20.97
C ARG A 264 18.67 -40.09 19.84
N ALA A 265 20.00 -40.20 19.77
CA ALA A 265 20.83 -39.64 18.72
C ALA A 265 20.38 -40.14 17.33
N PRO A 266 20.50 -39.32 16.28
CA PRO A 266 20.03 -39.70 14.95
C PRO A 266 20.95 -40.73 14.30
N ILE A 267 20.38 -41.84 13.83
CA ILE A 267 21.00 -42.69 12.81
C ILE A 267 20.81 -41.96 11.47
N THR A 268 21.85 -41.28 10.98
CA THR A 268 21.83 -40.65 9.66
C THR A 268 22.17 -41.67 8.57
N VAL A 269 21.17 -42.16 7.85
CA VAL A 269 21.38 -42.88 6.59
C VAL A 269 21.44 -41.83 5.46
N ARG A 270 22.63 -41.56 4.92
CA ARG A 270 22.78 -40.73 3.71
C ARG A 270 22.21 -41.50 2.52
N THR A 271 21.15 -40.99 1.90
CA THR A 271 20.58 -41.57 0.68
C THR A 271 21.02 -40.77 -0.54
N GLY A 272 21.25 -41.43 -1.70
CA GLY A 272 21.69 -40.76 -2.94
C GLY A 272 20.74 -39.65 -3.45
N GLY A 273 19.48 -39.62 -3.00
CA GLY A 273 18.50 -38.56 -3.32
C GLY A 273 18.76 -37.20 -2.67
N ASP A 274 19.69 -37.12 -1.71
CA ASP A 274 20.00 -35.87 -1.00
C ASP A 274 20.76 -34.84 -1.85
N ARG A 275 21.33 -35.20 -3.01
CA ARG A 275 21.89 -34.19 -3.93
C ARG A 275 20.82 -33.58 -4.85
N LEU A 276 19.97 -34.40 -5.45
CA LEU A 276 18.91 -33.94 -6.37
C LEU A 276 17.91 -33.01 -5.69
N GLN A 277 17.45 -33.35 -4.49
CA GLN A 277 16.60 -32.46 -3.69
C GLN A 277 17.32 -31.13 -3.38
N GLY A 278 18.67 -31.09 -3.44
CA GLY A 278 19.59 -29.98 -3.16
C GLY A 278 19.43 -28.94 -4.22
N VAL A 279 19.71 -29.39 -5.42
CA VAL A 279 19.53 -28.65 -6.66
C VAL A 279 18.09 -28.18 -6.77
N LEU A 280 17.10 -29.05 -6.58
CA LEU A 280 15.68 -28.66 -6.67
C LEU A 280 15.30 -27.56 -5.67
N SER A 281 15.73 -27.66 -4.41
CA SER A 281 15.44 -26.61 -3.41
C SER A 281 16.10 -25.28 -3.79
N LEU A 282 17.34 -25.33 -4.32
CA LEU A 282 18.05 -24.14 -4.77
C LEU A 282 17.39 -23.50 -6.00
N VAL A 283 17.00 -24.30 -7.00
CA VAL A 283 16.31 -23.83 -8.20
C VAL A 283 14.97 -23.20 -7.84
N ILE A 284 14.18 -23.84 -6.98
CA ILE A 284 12.91 -23.27 -6.48
C ILE A 284 13.17 -21.93 -5.79
N TRP A 285 14.20 -21.85 -4.95
CA TRP A 285 14.53 -20.59 -4.26
C TRP A 285 15.00 -19.50 -5.24
N ILE A 286 15.85 -19.83 -6.21
CA ILE A 286 16.31 -18.85 -7.22
C ILE A 286 15.12 -18.33 -8.02
N LEU A 287 14.23 -19.21 -8.50
CA LEU A 287 13.08 -18.78 -9.29
C LEU A 287 12.11 -17.94 -8.47
N LEU A 288 11.76 -18.37 -7.25
CA LEU A 288 10.66 -17.75 -6.51
C LEU A 288 11.10 -16.59 -5.59
N VAL A 289 12.38 -16.51 -5.25
CA VAL A 289 12.91 -15.58 -4.26
C VAL A 289 14.13 -14.83 -4.78
N GLY A 290 15.20 -15.55 -5.14
CA GLY A 290 16.47 -14.94 -5.52
C GLY A 290 16.39 -14.06 -6.77
N GLY A 291 15.69 -14.53 -7.81
CA GLY A 291 15.50 -13.85 -9.08
C GLY A 291 14.74 -12.53 -8.92
N PRO A 292 13.51 -12.53 -8.38
CA PRO A 292 12.76 -11.32 -8.12
C PRO A 292 13.53 -10.31 -7.27
N LEU A 293 14.21 -10.75 -6.21
CA LEU A 293 15.04 -9.86 -5.38
C LEU A 293 16.22 -9.26 -6.16
N ALA A 294 16.89 -10.06 -6.99
CA ALA A 294 17.97 -9.58 -7.84
C ALA A 294 17.48 -8.57 -8.88
N MET A 295 16.31 -8.78 -9.47
CA MET A 295 15.68 -7.84 -10.41
C MET A 295 15.40 -6.48 -9.73
N LEU A 296 14.90 -6.52 -8.50
CA LEU A 296 14.65 -5.32 -7.70
C LEU A 296 15.96 -4.58 -7.35
N VAL A 297 17.02 -5.32 -6.96
CA VAL A 297 18.34 -4.74 -6.66
C VAL A 297 18.99 -4.16 -7.90
N GLN A 298 18.98 -4.86 -9.03
CA GLN A 298 19.60 -4.39 -10.27
C GLN A 298 19.02 -3.05 -10.71
N ARG A 299 17.69 -2.92 -10.68
CA ARG A 299 17.01 -1.68 -11.07
C ARG A 299 17.34 -0.54 -10.10
N SER A 300 17.71 -0.83 -8.84
CA SER A 300 18.02 0.21 -7.82
C SER A 300 19.40 0.84 -7.99
N LEU A 301 20.33 0.15 -8.66
CA LEU A 301 21.72 0.59 -8.80
C LEU A 301 21.89 1.73 -9.83
N GLY A 302 20.85 2.07 -10.60
CA GLY A 302 20.88 3.14 -11.61
C GLY A 302 20.26 4.48 -11.18
N GLN A 303 19.91 4.64 -9.90
CA GLN A 303 19.08 5.74 -9.39
C GLN A 303 19.88 6.75 -8.54
N ASP A 304 19.52 8.03 -8.60
CA ASP A 304 20.07 9.06 -7.72
C ASP A 304 19.42 9.00 -6.32
N LEU A 305 20.19 8.48 -5.36
CA LEU A 305 19.77 8.32 -3.98
C LEU A 305 19.52 9.65 -3.27
N THR A 306 20.15 10.74 -3.70
CA THR A 306 20.02 12.06 -3.04
C THR A 306 18.66 12.68 -3.32
N THR A 307 18.28 12.76 -4.59
CA THR A 307 16.94 13.20 -5.03
C THR A 307 15.84 12.32 -4.43
N THR A 308 16.06 11.00 -4.38
CA THR A 308 15.07 10.08 -3.81
C THR A 308 14.88 10.28 -2.31
N TRP A 309 15.96 10.50 -1.57
CA TRP A 309 15.87 10.77 -0.14
C TRP A 309 15.10 12.05 0.15
N ALA A 310 15.36 13.13 -0.61
CA ALA A 310 14.63 14.39 -0.48
C ALA A 310 13.12 14.20 -0.71
N LEU A 311 12.74 13.43 -1.74
CA LEU A 311 11.33 13.19 -2.10
C LEU A 311 10.57 12.33 -1.08
N HIS A 312 11.24 11.36 -0.43
CA HIS A 312 10.57 10.34 0.40
C HIS A 312 10.91 10.42 1.88
N PHE A 313 11.64 11.43 2.32
CA PHE A 313 12.07 11.56 3.72
C PHE A 313 10.91 11.50 4.72
N GLN A 314 9.84 12.26 4.47
CA GLN A 314 8.65 12.25 5.32
C GLN A 314 7.94 10.88 5.32
N ALA A 315 7.90 10.21 4.15
CA ALA A 315 7.32 8.88 4.03
C ALA A 315 8.18 7.82 4.77
N ALA A 316 9.51 7.98 4.76
CA ALA A 316 10.44 7.15 5.52
C ALA A 316 10.23 7.31 7.03
N GLN A 317 10.05 8.54 7.50
CA GLN A 317 9.72 8.82 8.90
C GLN A 317 8.40 8.16 9.33
N GLY A 318 7.33 8.29 8.52
CA GLY A 318 6.05 7.65 8.83
C GLY A 318 6.14 6.12 8.85
N THR A 319 6.88 5.51 7.91
CA THR A 319 7.14 4.06 7.94
C THR A 319 7.96 3.64 9.17
N LEU A 320 8.93 4.44 9.60
CA LEU A 320 9.69 4.17 10.82
C LEU A 320 8.79 4.22 12.07
N ILE A 321 7.90 5.20 12.17
CA ILE A 321 6.92 5.29 13.26
C ILE A 321 6.03 4.04 13.30
N LEU A 322 5.53 3.59 12.14
CA LEU A 322 4.76 2.34 12.04
C LEU A 322 5.60 1.12 12.44
N ALA A 323 6.85 1.04 11.99
CA ALA A 323 7.73 -0.08 12.31
C ALA A 323 8.05 -0.15 13.81
N LEU A 324 8.33 1.00 14.44
CA LEU A 324 8.59 1.08 15.88
C LEU A 324 7.34 0.71 16.69
N GLY A 325 6.19 1.28 16.35
CA GLY A 325 4.93 1.00 17.02
C GLY A 325 4.51 -0.46 16.89
N GLY A 326 4.52 -0.99 15.66
CA GLY A 326 4.24 -2.40 15.38
C GLY A 326 5.24 -3.35 16.05
N GLY A 327 6.52 -2.97 16.11
CA GLY A 327 7.56 -3.72 16.81
C GLY A 327 7.32 -3.78 18.32
N ILE A 328 7.02 -2.66 18.97
CA ILE A 328 6.73 -2.63 20.42
C ILE A 328 5.55 -3.56 20.74
N LEU A 329 4.45 -3.44 20.00
CA LEU A 329 3.27 -4.29 20.19
C LEU A 329 3.57 -5.76 19.91
N GLY A 330 4.33 -6.05 18.83
CA GLY A 330 4.80 -7.39 18.51
C GLY A 330 5.66 -8.01 19.61
N ALA A 331 6.56 -7.23 20.23
CA ALA A 331 7.40 -7.68 21.34
C ALA A 331 6.56 -8.03 22.58
N VAL A 332 5.59 -7.19 22.93
CA VAL A 332 4.67 -7.42 24.06
C VAL A 332 3.84 -8.69 23.83
N ILE A 333 3.30 -8.86 22.62
CA ILE A 333 2.54 -10.06 22.24
C ILE A 333 3.42 -11.30 22.32
N ALA A 334 4.61 -11.29 21.70
CA ALA A 334 5.52 -12.43 21.72
C ALA A 334 5.90 -12.82 23.16
N LEU A 335 6.28 -11.85 24.01
CA LEU A 335 6.59 -12.09 25.41
C LEU A 335 5.39 -12.67 26.17
N GLY A 336 4.20 -12.10 25.98
CA GLY A 336 2.96 -12.57 26.58
C GLY A 336 2.67 -14.03 26.28
N PHE A 337 2.75 -14.40 25.00
CA PHE A 337 2.55 -15.77 24.55
C PHE A 337 3.66 -16.71 25.04
N THR A 338 4.90 -16.24 25.16
CA THR A 338 5.99 -17.01 25.79
C THR A 338 5.70 -17.30 27.25
N VAL A 339 5.34 -16.30 28.06
CA VAL A 339 5.02 -16.45 29.49
C VAL A 339 3.76 -17.29 29.71
N TRP A 340 2.78 -17.12 28.83
CA TRP A 340 1.57 -17.92 28.87
C TRP A 340 1.89 -19.39 28.63
N ARG A 341 2.56 -19.70 27.51
CA ARG A 341 2.89 -21.08 27.16
C ARG A 341 3.76 -21.73 28.23
N ALA A 342 4.78 -21.04 28.73
CA ALA A 342 5.73 -21.53 29.73
C ALA A 342 5.13 -21.84 31.11
N GLY A 343 3.98 -21.24 31.45
CA GLY A 343 3.33 -21.48 32.75
C GLY A 343 1.92 -22.05 32.64
N SER A 344 1.58 -22.73 31.54
CA SER A 344 0.27 -23.39 31.38
C SER A 344 0.26 -24.65 32.24
N ARG A 345 -0.51 -24.71 33.34
CA ARG A 345 -0.42 -25.78 34.36
C ARG A 345 -1.32 -27.00 34.11
N GLY A 346 -1.77 -27.21 32.88
CA GLY A 346 -2.60 -28.38 32.53
C GLY A 346 -3.53 -28.17 31.33
N PRO A 347 -4.41 -29.15 31.04
CA PRO A 347 -5.35 -29.11 29.91
C PRO A 347 -6.46 -28.04 30.03
N SER A 348 -6.61 -27.37 31.17
CA SER A 348 -7.54 -26.24 31.37
C SER A 348 -6.99 -24.90 30.86
N ASP A 349 -5.74 -24.54 31.17
CA ASP A 349 -5.08 -23.32 30.66
C ASP A 349 -4.91 -23.34 29.13
N ALA A 350 -4.76 -24.55 28.61
CA ALA A 350 -4.78 -24.92 27.21
C ALA A 350 -6.06 -24.57 26.43
N ARG A 351 -7.19 -24.29 27.10
CA ARG A 351 -8.48 -24.04 26.45
C ARG A 351 -8.56 -22.65 25.82
N HIS A 352 -7.92 -21.66 26.41
CA HIS A 352 -7.90 -20.30 25.85
C HIS A 352 -7.18 -20.21 24.49
N TRP A 353 -6.20 -21.08 24.27
CA TRP A 353 -5.53 -21.25 22.97
C TRP A 353 -6.48 -21.67 21.84
N ILE A 354 -7.58 -22.34 22.17
CA ILE A 354 -8.60 -22.77 21.20
C ILE A 354 -9.41 -21.57 20.70
N TRP A 355 -9.51 -20.50 21.48
CA TRP A 355 -10.27 -19.30 21.12
C TRP A 355 -9.40 -18.17 20.57
N LEU A 356 -8.21 -17.97 21.14
CA LEU A 356 -7.37 -16.83 20.79
C LEU A 356 -6.65 -16.98 19.44
N VAL A 357 -6.19 -18.18 19.10
CA VAL A 357 -5.52 -18.42 17.81
C VAL A 357 -6.48 -18.22 16.63
N PRO A 358 -7.72 -18.73 16.67
CA PRO A 358 -8.68 -18.42 15.62
C PRO A 358 -8.99 -16.93 15.52
N LEU A 359 -9.04 -16.21 16.65
CA LEU A 359 -9.31 -14.77 16.63
C LEU A 359 -8.19 -13.98 15.93
N LEU A 360 -6.93 -14.27 16.29
CA LEU A 360 -5.75 -13.68 15.64
C LEU A 360 -5.66 -14.10 14.17
N GLY A 361 -6.00 -15.36 13.87
CA GLY A 361 -6.08 -15.88 12.50
C GLY A 361 -7.09 -15.12 11.67
N LEU A 362 -8.27 -14.87 12.23
CA LEU A 362 -9.37 -14.25 11.51
C LEU A 362 -8.96 -12.85 11.06
N VAL A 363 -8.33 -12.10 11.96
CA VAL A 363 -7.81 -10.75 11.72
C VAL A 363 -6.65 -10.73 10.72
N ALA A 364 -5.78 -11.74 10.74
CA ALA A 364 -4.66 -11.85 9.81
C ALA A 364 -5.08 -12.27 8.39
N PHE A 365 -6.07 -13.16 8.25
CA PHE A 365 -6.49 -13.72 6.97
C PHE A 365 -7.67 -13.00 6.32
N MET A 366 -8.42 -12.18 7.08
CA MET A 366 -9.51 -11.41 6.48
C MET A 366 -8.99 -10.37 5.48
N PRO A 367 -9.81 -9.94 4.51
CA PRO A 367 -9.45 -8.83 3.64
C PRO A 367 -9.05 -7.54 4.40
N ALA A 368 -7.96 -6.91 3.94
CA ALA A 368 -7.55 -5.51 4.17
C ALA A 368 -8.68 -4.57 4.61
N THR A 369 -9.57 -4.38 3.65
CA THR A 369 -10.61 -3.37 3.66
C THR A 369 -11.59 -3.57 4.82
N LEU A 370 -11.97 -4.82 5.12
CA LEU A 370 -12.90 -5.10 6.23
C LEU A 370 -12.28 -4.74 7.58
N LEU A 371 -11.00 -5.07 7.77
CA LEU A 371 -10.29 -4.70 8.99
C LEU A 371 -10.26 -3.18 9.16
N ALA A 372 -9.91 -2.46 8.09
CA ALA A 372 -9.87 -1.01 8.08
C ALA A 372 -11.25 -0.38 8.35
N VAL A 373 -12.32 -0.93 7.78
CA VAL A 373 -13.70 -0.53 8.06
C VAL A 373 -14.06 -0.71 9.54
N GLY A 374 -13.67 -1.85 10.13
CA GLY A 374 -13.86 -2.10 11.55
C GLY A 374 -13.14 -1.07 12.42
N VAL A 375 -11.92 -0.69 12.04
CA VAL A 375 -11.15 0.34 12.71
C VAL A 375 -11.82 1.71 12.55
N GLU A 376 -12.18 2.10 11.34
CA GLU A 376 -12.80 3.40 11.11
C GLU A 376 -14.11 3.56 11.92
N ASN A 377 -14.95 2.53 11.95
CA ASN A 377 -16.22 2.60 12.69
C ASN A 377 -16.05 2.63 14.21
N ALA A 378 -15.08 1.89 14.75
CA ALA A 378 -14.87 1.90 16.20
C ALA A 378 -14.20 3.17 16.71
N TRP A 379 -13.39 3.82 15.88
CA TRP A 379 -12.69 5.04 16.25
C TRP A 379 -13.49 6.32 15.96
N ARG A 380 -14.64 6.23 15.29
CA ARG A 380 -15.64 7.32 15.16
C ARG A 380 -16.41 7.63 16.46
N TRP A 381 -16.11 6.96 17.57
CA TRP A 381 -16.73 7.26 18.86
C TRP A 381 -16.15 8.56 19.43
N SER A 382 -17.02 9.51 19.80
CA SER A 382 -16.68 10.89 20.22
C SER A 382 -15.62 11.00 21.33
N MET A 383 -15.43 9.95 22.14
CA MET A 383 -14.38 9.89 23.15
C MET A 383 -12.95 9.72 22.58
N LEU A 384 -12.81 9.40 21.29
CA LEU A 384 -11.54 9.07 20.62
C LEU A 384 -11.12 10.08 19.55
N ASP A 385 -11.89 11.14 19.29
CA ASP A 385 -11.67 12.07 18.17
C ASP A 385 -10.22 12.62 18.10
N ARG A 386 -9.60 12.96 19.25
CA ARG A 386 -8.21 13.47 19.28
C ARG A 386 -7.14 12.39 18.99
N VAL A 387 -7.48 11.11 19.17
CA VAL A 387 -6.59 9.97 18.90
C VAL A 387 -6.72 9.53 17.44
N VAL A 388 -7.88 9.79 16.81
CA VAL A 388 -8.17 9.47 15.40
C VAL A 388 -7.22 10.20 14.45
N ASP A 389 -6.89 11.45 14.75
CA ASP A 389 -6.07 12.30 13.88
C ASP A 389 -4.56 11.99 13.98
N GLY A 390 -4.15 11.14 14.93
CA GLY A 390 -2.76 10.71 15.11
C GLY A 390 -2.44 9.38 14.42
N PRO A 391 -1.16 8.95 14.36
CA PRO A 391 -0.76 7.68 13.75
C PRO A 391 -1.17 6.43 14.57
N VAL A 392 -1.71 6.63 15.77
CA VAL A 392 -2.02 5.55 16.74
C VAL A 392 -3.06 4.55 16.22
N PRO A 393 -4.21 4.94 15.63
CA PRO A 393 -5.18 3.99 15.09
C PRO A 393 -4.56 3.14 13.98
N THR A 394 -3.77 3.75 13.10
CA THR A 394 -3.05 3.06 12.03
C THR A 394 -2.07 2.02 12.61
N ILE A 395 -1.27 2.41 13.61
CA ILE A 395 -0.35 1.48 14.31
C ILE A 395 -1.11 0.31 14.93
N LEU A 396 -2.20 0.57 15.64
CA LEU A 396 -2.99 -0.47 16.31
C LEU A 396 -3.64 -1.42 15.30
N ALA A 397 -4.19 -0.89 14.21
CA ALA A 397 -4.82 -1.67 13.14
C ALA A 397 -3.83 -2.57 12.41
N VAL A 398 -2.67 -2.02 12.05
CA VAL A 398 -1.59 -2.76 11.36
C VAL A 398 -1.00 -3.82 12.30
N ALA A 399 -0.77 -3.48 13.57
CA ALA A 399 -0.30 -4.43 14.55
C ALA A 399 -1.34 -5.52 14.84
N ALA A 400 -2.64 -5.20 14.83
CA ALA A 400 -3.72 -6.19 14.97
C ALA A 400 -3.66 -7.22 13.84
N ARG A 401 -3.50 -6.76 12.59
CA ARG A 401 -3.38 -7.61 11.40
C ARG A 401 -2.20 -8.56 11.46
N THR A 402 -1.08 -8.10 12.00
CA THR A 402 0.20 -8.82 11.97
C THR A 402 0.50 -9.59 13.26
N ALA A 403 -0.32 -9.41 14.32
CA ALA A 403 -0.14 -9.96 15.67
C ALA A 403 0.02 -11.48 15.74
N ILE A 404 -0.51 -12.22 14.77
CA ILE A 404 -0.46 -13.68 14.77
C ILE A 404 0.97 -14.22 14.68
N VAL A 405 1.84 -13.55 13.92
CA VAL A 405 3.21 -14.04 13.70
C VAL A 405 4.05 -13.89 14.97
N PRO A 406 4.08 -12.72 15.65
CA PRO A 406 4.70 -12.59 16.97
C PRO A 406 4.11 -13.55 18.01
N ALA A 407 2.79 -13.78 18.00
CA ALA A 407 2.13 -14.71 18.92
C ALA A 407 2.63 -16.16 18.74
N ILE A 408 2.77 -16.63 17.50
CA ILE A 408 3.31 -17.97 17.20
C ILE A 408 4.76 -18.08 17.66
N ILE A 409 5.59 -17.09 17.33
CA ILE A 409 7.01 -17.04 17.75
C ILE A 409 7.10 -17.14 19.28
N GLY A 410 6.33 -16.30 19.97
CA GLY A 410 6.24 -16.29 21.42
C GLY A 410 5.89 -17.66 21.99
N ALA A 411 4.90 -18.33 21.39
CA ALA A 411 4.46 -19.65 21.82
C ALA A 411 5.49 -20.76 21.57
N ILE A 412 6.19 -20.73 20.44
CA ILE A 412 7.27 -21.68 20.14
C ILE A 412 8.38 -21.53 21.18
N LEU A 413 8.85 -20.30 21.42
CA LEU A 413 9.87 -20.02 22.43
C LEU A 413 9.41 -20.44 23.83
N GLY A 414 8.16 -20.17 24.18
CA GLY A 414 7.57 -20.55 25.47
C GLY A 414 7.43 -22.05 25.67
N SER A 415 7.34 -22.84 24.60
CA SER A 415 7.35 -24.31 24.68
C SER A 415 8.74 -24.91 24.95
N SER A 416 9.80 -24.17 24.63
CA SER A 416 11.20 -24.56 24.89
C SER A 416 11.66 -24.23 26.31
N ILE A 417 10.95 -23.33 26.98
CA ILE A 417 10.93 -23.21 28.44
C ILE A 417 10.10 -24.43 28.84
N GLY A 418 10.69 -25.47 29.44
CA GLY A 418 9.90 -26.60 29.96
C GLY A 418 8.84 -26.11 30.96
N ASP A 419 8.20 -27.02 31.70
CA ASP A 419 7.50 -26.58 32.92
C ASP A 419 8.54 -25.83 33.76
N LEU A 420 8.47 -24.48 33.79
CA LEU A 420 9.34 -23.63 34.60
C LEU A 420 9.47 -24.35 35.94
N PRO A 421 10.70 -24.74 36.37
CA PRO A 421 10.88 -25.71 37.43
C PRO A 421 9.91 -25.41 38.56
N ARG A 422 9.17 -26.45 39.00
CA ARG A 422 8.34 -26.46 40.20
C ARG A 422 9.20 -26.14 41.42
N LEU A 423 9.67 -24.91 41.50
CA LEU A 423 10.31 -24.35 42.67
C LEU A 423 9.16 -23.73 43.44
N ASP A 424 8.57 -24.57 44.28
CA ASP A 424 7.67 -24.20 45.37
C ASP A 424 8.37 -23.30 46.43
N ALA A 425 9.38 -22.53 46.03
CA ALA A 425 10.08 -21.58 46.87
C ALA A 425 9.57 -20.16 46.60
N PRO A 426 9.44 -19.30 47.62
CA PRO A 426 8.98 -17.92 47.51
C PRO A 426 10.08 -17.03 46.89
N ARG A 427 10.46 -17.29 45.65
CA ARG A 427 11.45 -16.49 44.90
C ARG A 427 10.71 -15.71 43.81
N GLY A 428 10.80 -14.38 43.89
CA GLY A 428 9.97 -13.43 43.14
C GLY A 428 10.17 -13.44 41.62
N LEU A 429 9.44 -12.55 40.93
CA LEU A 429 9.49 -12.33 39.47
C LEU A 429 10.94 -12.29 38.93
N LEU A 430 11.86 -11.65 39.65
CA LEU A 430 13.25 -11.46 39.25
C LEU A 430 14.04 -12.75 39.06
N ASP A 431 13.87 -13.77 39.91
CA ASP A 431 14.63 -15.02 39.82
C ASP A 431 14.09 -15.91 38.70
N GLY A 432 12.76 -15.94 38.55
CA GLY A 432 12.12 -16.56 37.40
C GLY A 432 12.49 -15.89 36.08
N TRP A 433 12.56 -14.55 36.07
CA TRP A 433 13.06 -13.78 34.94
C TRP A 433 14.51 -14.13 34.64
N ARG A 434 15.41 -14.16 35.63
CA ARG A 434 16.82 -14.54 35.44
C ARG A 434 16.98 -15.94 34.84
N ALA A 435 16.19 -16.91 35.32
CA ALA A 435 16.24 -18.30 34.82
C ALA A 435 15.76 -18.43 33.37
N ALA A 436 14.80 -17.62 32.94
CA ALA A 436 14.24 -17.65 31.57
C ALA A 436 14.67 -16.46 30.69
N ARG A 437 15.56 -15.59 31.19
CA ARG A 437 16.01 -14.33 30.56
C ARG A 437 16.41 -14.48 29.11
N PRO A 438 17.21 -15.50 28.70
CA PRO A 438 17.60 -15.63 27.30
C PRO A 438 16.40 -15.80 26.36
N ARG A 439 15.35 -16.50 26.80
CA ARG A 439 14.17 -16.79 25.98
C ARG A 439 13.16 -15.65 25.96
N PHE A 440 13.05 -14.86 27.04
CA PHE A 440 12.26 -13.63 26.99
C PHE A 440 12.93 -12.55 26.16
N ASN A 441 14.24 -12.39 26.28
CA ASN A 441 14.99 -11.49 25.40
C ASN A 441 14.82 -11.90 23.94
N ALA A 442 14.86 -13.21 23.66
CA ALA A 442 14.58 -13.72 22.33
C ALA A 442 13.14 -13.43 21.86
N ALA A 443 12.14 -13.60 22.73
CA ALA A 443 10.75 -13.32 22.41
C ALA A 443 10.51 -11.83 22.13
N LEU A 444 11.03 -10.96 22.99
CA LEU A 444 10.96 -9.51 22.83
C LEU A 444 11.62 -9.06 21.52
N LEU A 445 12.84 -9.51 21.26
CA LEU A 445 13.58 -9.10 20.07
C LEU A 445 12.98 -9.66 18.77
N ALA A 446 12.60 -10.95 18.76
CA ALA A 446 11.95 -11.54 17.59
C ALA A 446 10.59 -10.89 17.33
N GLY A 447 9.80 -10.67 18.38
CA GLY A 447 8.51 -9.98 18.29
C GLY A 447 8.67 -8.54 17.80
N PHE A 448 9.69 -7.82 18.25
CA PHE A 448 9.99 -6.47 17.79
C PHE A 448 10.35 -6.42 16.31
N MET A 449 11.31 -7.24 15.88
CA MET A 449 11.75 -7.24 14.49
C MET A 449 10.63 -7.68 13.55
N VAL A 450 9.94 -8.77 13.89
CA VAL A 450 8.86 -9.30 13.03
C VAL A 450 7.65 -8.37 13.01
N GLY A 451 7.22 -7.89 14.18
CA GLY A 451 6.10 -6.95 14.27
C GLY A 451 6.38 -5.65 13.51
N GLY A 452 7.59 -5.11 13.65
CA GLY A 452 7.97 -3.87 12.98
C GLY A 452 8.10 -4.02 11.47
N THR A 453 8.73 -5.09 10.97
CA THR A 453 8.85 -5.32 9.53
C THR A 453 7.50 -5.58 8.86
N LEU A 454 6.65 -6.40 9.47
CA LEU A 454 5.31 -6.64 8.92
C LEU A 454 4.46 -5.36 8.95
N ALA A 455 4.60 -4.53 10.00
CA ALA A 455 3.90 -3.26 10.07
C ALA A 455 4.37 -2.26 9.01
N ALA A 456 5.68 -2.19 8.74
CA ALA A 456 6.23 -1.37 7.67
C ALA A 456 5.75 -1.81 6.27
N GLY A 457 5.43 -3.10 6.09
CA GLY A 457 4.99 -3.65 4.81
C GLY A 457 3.46 -3.66 4.59
N GLU A 458 2.65 -3.30 5.57
CA GLU A 458 1.20 -3.44 5.49
C GLU A 458 0.54 -2.28 4.72
N ILE A 459 0.33 -2.45 3.42
CA ILE A 459 -0.21 -1.41 2.53
C ILE A 459 -1.70 -1.14 2.74
N PRO A 460 -2.60 -2.14 2.65
CA PRO A 460 -4.04 -1.88 2.57
C PRO A 460 -4.62 -1.19 3.81
N VAL A 461 -4.24 -1.66 5.01
CA VAL A 461 -4.72 -1.05 6.26
C VAL A 461 -4.19 0.37 6.41
N THR A 462 -2.90 0.55 6.13
CA THR A 462 -2.24 1.86 6.23
C THR A 462 -2.84 2.86 5.25
N ALA A 463 -3.08 2.46 4.00
CA ALA A 463 -3.65 3.35 2.98
C ALA A 463 -5.05 3.86 3.36
N ARG A 464 -5.86 3.04 4.06
CA ARG A 464 -7.24 3.38 4.40
C ARG A 464 -7.41 4.09 5.75
N VAL A 465 -6.56 3.78 6.72
CA VAL A 465 -6.67 4.26 8.12
C VAL A 465 -5.62 5.33 8.45
N ARG A 466 -4.72 5.68 7.52
CA ARG A 466 -3.74 6.76 7.77
C ARG A 466 -4.45 8.11 7.93
N PRO A 467 -4.07 8.92 8.94
CA PRO A 467 -4.53 10.30 9.01
C PRO A 467 -3.90 11.14 7.87
N PRO A 468 -4.51 12.29 7.54
CA PRO A 468 -3.94 13.24 6.59
C PRO A 468 -2.50 13.59 6.95
N GLY A 469 -1.63 13.72 5.96
CA GLY A 469 -0.23 14.07 6.19
C GLY A 469 0.68 12.93 6.66
N PHE A 470 0.13 11.82 7.17
CA PHE A 470 0.91 10.65 7.59
C PHE A 470 1.24 9.76 6.39
N SER A 471 2.28 10.14 5.66
CA SER A 471 2.81 9.36 4.54
C SER A 471 3.72 8.23 5.03
N THR A 472 3.67 7.12 4.33
CA THR A 472 4.51 5.95 4.57
C THR A 472 5.12 5.52 3.24
N LEU A 473 6.33 4.98 3.27
CA LEU A 473 7.01 4.44 2.09
C LEU A 473 6.14 3.41 1.35
N THR A 474 5.35 2.63 2.07
CA THR A 474 4.44 1.64 1.49
C THR A 474 3.22 2.30 0.84
N GLY A 475 2.76 3.44 1.36
CA GLY A 475 1.76 4.27 0.71
C GLY A 475 2.29 4.92 -0.56
N THR A 476 3.51 5.48 -0.52
CA THR A 476 4.15 6.05 -1.72
C THR A 476 4.48 4.99 -2.76
N LEU A 477 4.85 3.77 -2.36
CA LEU A 477 5.01 2.62 -3.24
C LEU A 477 3.71 2.32 -4.00
N LEU A 478 2.56 2.27 -3.31
CA LEU A 478 1.27 2.04 -3.96
C LEU A 478 0.94 3.11 -4.99
N ASP A 479 1.14 4.38 -4.63
CA ASP A 479 0.90 5.52 -5.51
C ASP A 479 1.85 5.47 -6.72
N ALA A 480 3.14 5.29 -6.50
CA ALA A 480 4.13 5.31 -7.57
C ALA A 480 4.10 4.06 -8.48
N MET A 481 3.64 2.90 -7.97
CA MET A 481 3.29 1.75 -8.81
C MET A 481 2.10 2.04 -9.74
N HIS A 482 1.19 2.95 -9.36
CA HIS A 482 0.08 3.41 -10.20
C HIS A 482 0.47 4.56 -11.15
N TYR A 483 1.44 5.40 -10.77
CA TYR A 483 1.85 6.59 -11.54
C TYR A 483 3.18 6.44 -12.30
N GLN A 484 3.74 5.23 -12.36
CA GLN A 484 4.96 4.91 -13.12
C GLN A 484 6.19 5.77 -12.75
N TYR A 485 6.26 6.32 -11.53
CA TYR A 485 7.45 7.02 -11.06
C TYR A 485 8.53 6.01 -10.66
N ALA A 486 9.29 5.52 -11.62
CA ALA A 486 10.35 4.54 -11.38
C ALA A 486 11.40 5.04 -10.37
N ASP A 487 11.62 6.35 -10.34
CA ASP A 487 12.77 6.94 -9.67
C ASP A 487 12.63 7.06 -8.14
N SER A 488 11.39 6.99 -7.65
CA SER A 488 11.05 7.11 -6.24
C SER A 488 10.81 5.76 -5.53
N VAL A 489 10.44 4.74 -6.29
CA VAL A 489 9.91 3.46 -5.79
C VAL A 489 11.02 2.54 -5.30
N LEU A 490 12.20 2.61 -5.91
CA LEU A 490 13.18 1.55 -5.74
C LEU A 490 14.01 1.59 -4.45
N PRO A 491 14.46 2.76 -3.97
CA PRO A 491 15.12 2.83 -2.67
C PRO A 491 14.21 2.39 -1.51
N VAL A 492 12.89 2.62 -1.64
CA VAL A 492 11.87 2.07 -0.72
C VAL A 492 11.90 0.54 -0.72
N ILE A 493 11.94 -0.06 -1.90
CA ILE A 493 12.03 -1.52 -2.04
C ILE A 493 13.30 -2.04 -1.39
N VAL A 494 14.45 -1.38 -1.59
CA VAL A 494 15.73 -1.76 -0.96
C VAL A 494 15.62 -1.72 0.56
N PHE A 495 15.03 -0.66 1.12
CA PHE A 495 14.81 -0.53 2.56
C PHE A 495 13.95 -1.69 3.10
N LEU A 496 12.83 -2.00 2.44
CA LEU A 496 11.95 -3.09 2.85
C LEU A 496 12.63 -4.46 2.73
N VAL A 497 13.41 -4.70 1.68
CA VAL A 497 14.21 -5.93 1.49
C VAL A 497 15.28 -6.06 2.57
N ALA A 498 15.99 -4.98 2.90
CA ALA A 498 16.97 -4.98 3.97
C ALA A 498 16.32 -5.28 5.33
N ALA A 499 15.20 -4.62 5.65
CA ALA A 499 14.45 -4.87 6.88
C ALA A 499 13.96 -6.33 6.96
N ALA A 500 13.41 -6.88 5.87
CA ALA A 500 12.99 -8.27 5.76
C ALA A 500 14.14 -9.26 5.96
N ALA A 501 15.31 -9.00 5.37
CA ALA A 501 16.50 -9.83 5.55
C ALA A 501 16.96 -9.85 7.01
N ILE A 502 16.98 -8.70 7.67
CA ILE A 502 17.35 -8.62 9.09
C ILE A 502 16.33 -9.38 9.95
N ALA A 503 15.03 -9.15 9.76
CA ALA A 503 13.97 -9.84 10.50
C ALA A 503 14.06 -11.37 10.33
N ALA A 504 14.36 -11.85 9.13
CA ALA A 504 14.56 -13.25 8.84
C ALA A 504 15.79 -13.85 9.55
N VAL A 505 16.94 -13.19 9.47
CA VAL A 505 18.17 -13.63 10.16
C VAL A 505 17.96 -13.69 11.67
N MET A 506 17.30 -12.68 12.24
CA MET A 506 17.01 -12.61 13.66
C MET A 506 16.04 -13.71 14.10
N SER A 507 14.97 -13.95 13.34
CA SER A 507 14.02 -15.04 13.60
C SER A 507 14.72 -16.40 13.71
N VAL A 508 15.70 -16.67 12.82
CA VAL A 508 16.44 -17.94 12.84
C VAL A 508 17.49 -17.99 13.95
N ARG A 509 18.27 -16.93 14.16
CA ARG A 509 19.28 -16.86 15.23
C ARG A 509 18.63 -17.05 16.61
N LEU A 510 17.45 -16.48 16.81
CA LEU A 510 16.70 -16.58 18.07
C LEU A 510 16.01 -17.95 18.23
N ALA A 511 15.62 -18.60 17.13
CA ALA A 511 15.18 -20.00 17.15
C ALA A 511 16.33 -21.00 17.40
N GLY A 512 17.57 -20.65 17.03
CA GLY A 512 18.75 -21.52 17.11
C GLY A 512 19.60 -21.38 18.38
N VAL A 513 19.47 -20.31 19.18
CA VAL A 513 20.38 -20.02 20.30
C VAL A 513 19.69 -20.09 21.66
N ALA A 514 19.82 -21.27 22.26
CA ALA A 514 19.73 -21.51 23.70
C ALA A 514 21.12 -21.80 24.31
N ARG A 515 22.24 -21.36 23.71
CA ARG A 515 23.58 -21.73 24.23
C ARG A 515 24.61 -20.65 24.55
N HIS A 516 24.65 -19.47 23.93
CA HIS A 516 25.58 -18.43 24.41
C HIS A 516 25.01 -17.05 24.16
N SER A 517 24.65 -16.35 25.24
CA SER A 517 24.33 -14.93 25.19
C SER A 517 25.60 -14.13 25.50
N SER A 518 26.18 -13.49 24.49
CA SER A 518 26.79 -12.18 24.69
C SER A 518 25.84 -11.15 24.09
N VAL A 519 25.40 -10.24 24.95
CA VAL A 519 24.40 -9.19 24.72
C VAL A 519 24.88 -8.12 23.72
N ALA A 520 25.97 -8.35 23.00
CA ALA A 520 26.64 -7.36 22.16
C ALA A 520 26.04 -7.19 20.75
N GLY A 521 25.34 -8.19 20.19
CA GLY A 521 24.84 -8.09 18.80
C GLY A 521 23.59 -7.22 18.63
N VAL A 522 22.83 -6.98 19.70
CA VAL A 522 21.49 -6.36 19.65
C VAL A 522 21.53 -4.89 20.02
N ALA A 523 22.44 -4.49 20.91
CA ALA A 523 22.73 -3.09 21.20
C ALA A 523 23.38 -2.37 19.99
N LEU A 524 24.03 -3.12 19.08
CA LEU A 524 24.62 -2.57 17.86
C LEU A 524 23.60 -2.44 16.70
N ALA A 525 22.57 -3.30 16.65
CA ALA A 525 21.41 -3.12 15.76
C ALA A 525 20.53 -1.93 16.18
N ALA A 526 20.54 -1.58 17.47
CA ALA A 526 19.94 -0.34 17.98
C ALA A 526 20.74 0.94 17.63
N LEU A 527 21.96 0.81 17.10
CA LEU A 527 22.81 1.92 16.63
C LEU A 527 22.84 2.08 15.10
N LEU A 528 22.41 1.06 14.33
CA LEU A 528 22.52 1.01 12.86
C LEU A 528 21.30 1.52 12.09
N LEU A 529 20.29 2.09 12.78
CA LEU A 529 19.16 2.80 12.16
C LEU A 529 19.13 4.30 12.50
N LEU A 530 20.25 4.84 12.98
CA LEU A 530 20.45 6.28 13.02
C LEU A 530 21.20 6.71 11.77
N PRO A 531 20.52 7.24 10.73
CA PRO A 531 20.99 8.50 10.23
C PRO A 531 20.53 9.54 11.26
N PHE A 532 21.38 9.82 12.26
CA PHE A 532 21.52 11.21 12.71
C PHE A 532 22.18 11.97 11.55
N GLY A 533 21.46 12.09 10.43
CA GLY A 533 21.53 13.33 9.71
C GLY A 533 20.68 14.25 10.54
N CYS A 534 21.30 15.26 11.17
CA CYS A 534 20.63 16.55 11.14
C CYS A 534 20.15 16.66 9.69
N GLY A 535 18.84 16.57 9.47
CA GLY A 535 18.30 17.41 8.42
C GLY A 535 18.97 18.73 8.72
N SER A 536 19.73 19.26 7.76
CA SER A 536 19.79 20.70 7.71
C SER A 536 18.37 21.13 8.05
N LYS A 537 18.23 22.09 8.97
CA LYS A 537 17.17 23.03 8.72
C LYS A 537 17.39 23.36 7.24
N GLU A 538 16.65 22.71 6.32
CA GLU A 538 16.02 23.47 5.28
C GLU A 538 15.55 24.64 6.11
N GLU A 539 16.24 25.76 5.90
CA GLU A 539 15.60 27.02 6.15
C GLU A 539 14.20 26.76 5.62
N SER A 540 13.27 26.55 6.56
CA SER A 540 11.96 27.08 6.43
C SER A 540 12.26 28.54 6.14
N SER A 541 12.61 28.85 4.88
CA SER A 541 12.40 30.15 4.31
C SER A 541 11.01 30.43 4.82
N GLU A 542 10.91 31.47 5.64
CA GLU A 542 9.71 31.93 6.31
C GLU A 542 8.65 32.19 5.23
N ARG A 543 8.12 31.12 4.65
CA ARG A 543 7.15 31.15 3.57
C ARG A 543 5.85 31.27 4.31
N ASN A 544 5.16 32.35 4.02
CA ASN A 544 3.87 32.61 4.61
C ASN A 544 2.93 31.47 4.22
N PRO A 545 2.14 30.92 5.16
CA PRO A 545 1.08 29.98 4.79
C PRO A 545 0.14 30.66 3.80
N VAL A 546 -0.55 29.87 2.97
CA VAL A 546 -1.63 30.39 2.14
C VAL A 546 -2.73 30.90 3.06
N GLU A 547 -3.01 32.20 2.99
CA GLU A 547 -4.10 32.81 3.72
C GLU A 547 -5.43 32.23 3.25
N HIS A 548 -6.31 31.93 4.20
CA HIS A 548 -7.60 31.32 3.91
C HIS A 548 -8.59 31.69 5.02
N GLN A 549 -9.85 31.83 4.63
CA GLN A 549 -10.98 32.04 5.52
C GLN A 549 -11.67 30.71 5.83
N VAL A 550 -11.70 29.80 4.84
CA VAL A 550 -12.35 28.50 4.94
C VAL A 550 -11.35 27.42 4.52
N ALA A 551 -11.31 26.34 5.29
CA ALA A 551 -10.55 25.14 4.97
C ALA A 551 -11.43 23.91 5.24
N PHE A 552 -11.67 23.09 4.22
CA PHE A 552 -12.53 21.92 4.33
C PHE A 552 -12.02 20.75 3.48
N GLY A 553 -12.62 19.57 3.66
CA GLY A 553 -12.19 18.34 2.98
C GLY A 553 -11.35 17.43 3.87
N ARG A 554 -11.49 16.12 3.63
CA ARG A 554 -10.71 15.03 4.25
C ARG A 554 -10.60 13.85 3.29
N PRO A 555 -9.63 12.93 3.48
CA PRO A 555 -9.58 11.70 2.70
C PRO A 555 -10.87 10.88 2.83
N GLY A 556 -11.41 10.44 1.69
CA GLY A 556 -12.58 9.56 1.66
C GLY A 556 -13.38 9.69 0.37
N ASN A 557 -14.37 8.82 0.25
CA ASN A 557 -15.21 8.61 -0.95
C ASN A 557 -16.69 8.91 -0.69
N ILE A 558 -16.98 9.66 0.37
CA ILE A 558 -18.31 10.18 0.69
C ILE A 558 -18.38 11.68 0.39
N GLU A 559 -19.57 12.26 0.48
CA GLU A 559 -19.83 13.69 0.34
C GLU A 559 -18.94 14.53 1.28
N GLY A 560 -18.34 15.60 0.74
CA GLY A 560 -17.42 16.49 1.47
C GLY A 560 -16.04 15.89 1.75
N ARG A 561 -15.75 14.70 1.21
CA ARG A 561 -14.44 14.03 1.28
C ARG A 561 -13.91 13.73 -0.11
N PHE A 562 -12.60 13.62 -0.22
CA PHE A 562 -11.91 13.49 -1.49
C PHE A 562 -10.97 12.30 -1.52
N ASP A 563 -11.06 11.49 -2.57
CA ASP A 563 -10.04 10.50 -2.93
C ASP A 563 -9.04 11.16 -3.88
N TYR A 564 -8.01 11.77 -3.28
CA TYR A 564 -6.95 12.52 -3.96
C TYR A 564 -7.52 13.48 -5.03
N PRO A 565 -8.07 14.63 -4.63
CA PRO A 565 -8.73 15.54 -5.55
C PRO A 565 -7.69 16.13 -6.51
N ARG A 566 -8.06 16.42 -7.77
CA ARG A 566 -7.09 16.79 -8.81
C ARG A 566 -7.37 18.07 -9.57
N ALA A 567 -8.62 18.52 -9.62
CA ALA A 567 -8.95 19.79 -10.26
C ALA A 567 -9.99 20.53 -9.42
N ILE A 568 -9.93 21.85 -9.49
CA ILE A 568 -10.85 22.77 -8.82
C ILE A 568 -11.21 23.89 -9.79
N ALA A 569 -12.46 24.35 -9.76
CA ALA A 569 -12.91 25.52 -10.51
C ALA A 569 -13.83 26.38 -9.65
N LEU A 570 -13.73 27.70 -9.82
CA LEU A 570 -14.49 28.72 -9.12
C LEU A 570 -15.52 29.35 -10.07
N ASP A 571 -16.79 29.28 -9.70
CA ASP A 571 -17.87 30.09 -10.29
C ASP A 571 -18.24 31.17 -9.27
N GLU A 572 -17.47 32.26 -9.22
CA GLU A 572 -17.69 33.33 -8.26
C GLU A 572 -19.04 34.03 -8.49
N ALA A 573 -19.47 34.17 -9.75
CA ALA A 573 -20.75 34.79 -10.11
C ALA A 573 -21.95 34.08 -9.45
N ARG A 574 -21.86 32.76 -9.26
CA ARG A 574 -22.88 31.94 -8.58
C ARG A 574 -22.47 31.50 -7.17
N GLY A 575 -21.29 31.91 -6.68
CA GLY A 575 -20.78 31.59 -5.35
C GLY A 575 -20.47 30.11 -5.12
N ARG A 576 -19.93 29.43 -6.14
CA ARG A 576 -19.75 27.97 -6.15
C ARG A 576 -18.31 27.55 -6.44
N VAL A 577 -17.93 26.41 -5.88
CA VAL A 577 -16.66 25.74 -6.15
C VAL A 577 -16.93 24.30 -6.58
N PHE A 578 -16.31 23.88 -7.67
CA PHE A 578 -16.39 22.51 -8.17
C PHE A 578 -15.05 21.83 -7.96
N VAL A 579 -15.07 20.61 -7.42
CA VAL A 579 -13.87 19.81 -7.18
C VAL A 579 -14.07 18.44 -7.80
N VAL A 580 -13.09 17.99 -8.58
CA VAL A 580 -13.08 16.63 -9.13
C VAL A 580 -11.99 15.79 -8.48
N ASP A 581 -12.31 14.53 -8.17
CA ASP A 581 -11.37 13.60 -7.55
C ASP A 581 -11.10 12.33 -8.38
N LYS A 582 -10.13 11.50 -7.95
CA LYS A 582 -9.75 10.28 -8.68
C LYS A 582 -10.87 9.25 -8.77
N SER A 583 -11.89 9.34 -7.92
CA SER A 583 -13.06 8.46 -7.97
C SER A 583 -14.09 8.89 -9.03
N ALA A 584 -13.70 9.84 -9.90
CA ALA A 584 -14.49 10.43 -10.97
C ALA A 584 -15.80 11.05 -10.45
N ARG A 585 -15.73 11.66 -9.26
CA ARG A 585 -16.82 12.43 -8.68
C ARG A 585 -16.53 13.91 -8.83
N VAL A 586 -17.52 14.64 -9.33
CA VAL A 586 -17.56 16.11 -9.28
C VAL A 586 -18.42 16.48 -8.07
N GLN A 587 -17.85 17.27 -7.16
CA GLN A 587 -18.56 17.77 -5.98
C GLN A 587 -18.64 19.29 -6.05
N ARG A 588 -19.85 19.83 -5.85
CA ARG A 588 -20.17 21.25 -5.86
C ARG A 588 -20.34 21.75 -4.44
N PHE A 589 -19.65 22.82 -4.09
CA PHE A 589 -19.65 23.45 -2.78
C PHE A 589 -20.00 24.92 -2.86
N SER A 590 -20.53 25.48 -1.78
CA SER A 590 -20.57 26.94 -1.58
C SER A 590 -19.19 27.48 -1.20
N LEU A 591 -19.01 28.80 -1.27
CA LEU A 591 -17.78 29.47 -0.79
C LEU A 591 -17.51 29.28 0.72
N ASP A 592 -18.54 28.93 1.51
CA ASP A 592 -18.42 28.58 2.93
C ASP A 592 -18.00 27.11 3.15
N GLY A 593 -17.71 26.36 2.08
CA GLY A 593 -17.28 24.97 2.12
C GLY A 593 -18.39 23.96 2.43
N GLN A 594 -19.66 24.36 2.30
CA GLN A 594 -20.79 23.44 2.45
C GLN A 594 -21.04 22.72 1.12
N ILE A 595 -21.21 21.40 1.17
CA ILE A 595 -21.56 20.63 -0.03
C ILE A 595 -23.00 20.91 -0.45
N GLU A 596 -23.21 21.18 -1.73
CA GLU A 596 -24.53 21.47 -2.31
C GLU A 596 -25.04 20.32 -3.18
N ALA A 597 -24.15 19.74 -3.99
CA ALA A 597 -24.48 18.67 -4.92
C ALA A 597 -23.22 17.86 -5.28
N TRP A 598 -23.43 16.66 -5.81
CA TRP A 598 -22.39 15.90 -6.47
C TRP A 598 -22.96 14.99 -7.54
N TRP A 599 -22.13 14.65 -8.51
CA TRP A 599 -22.45 13.65 -9.52
C TRP A 599 -21.19 12.88 -9.89
N ARG A 600 -21.37 11.83 -10.69
CA ARG A 600 -20.29 10.96 -11.14
C ARG A 600 -20.17 11.02 -12.65
N MET A 601 -18.95 10.84 -13.14
CA MET A 601 -18.70 10.73 -14.57
C MET A 601 -19.45 9.53 -15.17
N PRO A 602 -19.95 9.60 -16.42
CA PRO A 602 -20.73 8.52 -17.05
C PRO A 602 -20.00 7.17 -17.10
N ALA A 603 -18.70 7.19 -17.41
CA ALA A 603 -17.79 6.07 -17.26
C ALA A 603 -16.74 6.47 -16.21
N TYR A 604 -16.47 5.58 -15.25
CA TYR A 604 -15.64 5.90 -14.09
C TYR A 604 -14.77 4.73 -13.64
N GLU A 605 -14.75 3.63 -14.40
CA GLU A 605 -14.02 2.42 -14.03
C GLU A 605 -12.51 2.62 -14.09
N ASN A 606 -12.04 3.41 -15.06
CA ASN A 606 -10.65 3.84 -15.14
C ASN A 606 -10.34 5.06 -14.27
N GLY A 607 -11.41 5.66 -13.69
CA GLY A 607 -11.51 6.79 -12.78
C GLY A 607 -10.22 7.58 -12.61
N LYS A 608 -10.16 8.78 -13.19
CA LYS A 608 -9.09 9.78 -13.08
C LYS A 608 -9.37 10.93 -14.09
N PRO A 609 -10.32 11.84 -13.82
CA PRO A 609 -10.38 13.18 -14.46
C PRO A 609 -9.38 14.18 -13.86
N THR A 610 -8.63 14.93 -14.67
CA THR A 610 -7.52 15.82 -14.21
C THR A 610 -7.81 17.31 -14.26
N GLY A 611 -8.74 17.74 -15.10
CA GLY A 611 -9.06 19.16 -15.31
C GLY A 611 -10.55 19.41 -15.15
N ILE A 612 -10.90 20.60 -14.67
CA ILE A 612 -12.27 21.08 -14.56
C ILE A 612 -12.28 22.58 -14.84
N ALA A 613 -13.22 23.03 -15.66
CA ALA A 613 -13.44 24.44 -15.96
C ALA A 613 -14.93 24.75 -15.89
N VAL A 614 -15.26 26.02 -15.67
CA VAL A 614 -16.64 26.52 -15.69
C VAL A 614 -16.68 27.69 -16.67
N ASP A 615 -17.66 27.67 -17.57
CA ASP A 615 -17.88 28.78 -18.50
C ASP A 615 -18.86 29.83 -17.94
N ASP A 616 -19.06 30.91 -18.69
CA ASP A 616 -19.93 32.03 -18.29
C ASP A 616 -21.40 31.59 -18.09
N GLU A 617 -21.87 30.60 -18.85
CA GLU A 617 -23.20 30.01 -18.68
C GLU A 617 -23.30 29.12 -17.41
N GLY A 618 -22.18 28.77 -16.79
CA GLY A 618 -22.07 27.91 -15.61
C GLY A 618 -22.03 26.42 -15.96
N ARG A 619 -21.81 26.05 -17.22
CA ARG A 619 -21.59 24.66 -17.63
C ARG A 619 -20.24 24.22 -17.08
N VAL A 620 -20.18 22.96 -16.67
CA VAL A 620 -18.99 22.37 -16.03
C VAL A 620 -18.33 21.45 -17.04
N LEU A 621 -17.14 21.83 -17.51
CA LEU A 621 -16.34 21.05 -18.45
C LEU A 621 -15.32 20.24 -17.66
N VAL A 622 -15.22 18.95 -17.94
CA VAL A 622 -14.31 18.03 -17.22
C VAL A 622 -13.45 17.29 -18.23
N ALA A 623 -12.12 17.39 -18.07
CA ALA A 623 -11.17 16.56 -18.79
C ALA A 623 -11.13 15.15 -18.15
N ASP A 624 -11.85 14.21 -18.77
CA ASP A 624 -11.97 12.83 -18.32
C ASP A 624 -10.81 11.98 -18.86
N THR A 625 -9.62 12.29 -18.35
CA THR A 625 -8.32 11.88 -18.88
C THR A 625 -8.20 10.41 -19.25
N HIS A 626 -8.69 9.51 -18.39
CA HIS A 626 -8.52 8.06 -18.58
C HIS A 626 -9.68 7.43 -19.36
N GLU A 627 -10.70 8.21 -19.72
CA GLU A 627 -11.76 7.86 -20.67
C GLU A 627 -11.60 8.63 -22.01
N GLN A 628 -10.46 9.33 -22.19
CA GLN A 628 -10.03 9.97 -23.46
C GLN A 628 -11.04 10.96 -24.05
N ARG A 629 -11.65 11.78 -23.21
CA ARG A 629 -12.74 12.69 -23.61
C ARG A 629 -12.82 13.94 -22.76
N ILE A 630 -13.43 14.98 -23.31
CA ILE A 630 -13.97 16.12 -22.55
C ILE A 630 -15.46 15.89 -22.36
N THR A 631 -15.95 16.04 -21.12
CA THR A 631 -17.36 15.85 -20.78
C THR A 631 -17.93 17.17 -20.26
N ILE A 632 -19.08 17.59 -20.78
CA ILE A 632 -19.71 18.85 -20.41
C ILE A 632 -21.00 18.56 -19.66
N PHE A 633 -21.17 19.19 -18.51
CA PHE A 633 -22.36 19.08 -17.67
C PHE A 633 -23.08 20.42 -17.56
N SER A 634 -24.38 20.37 -17.29
CA SER A 634 -25.12 21.51 -16.81
C SER A 634 -24.60 21.94 -15.42
N PRO A 635 -24.92 23.17 -14.96
CA PRO A 635 -24.58 23.61 -13.61
C PRO A 635 -25.07 22.65 -12.50
N ASP A 636 -26.11 21.86 -12.79
CA ASP A 636 -26.75 20.90 -11.88
C ASP A 636 -26.26 19.45 -12.06
N GLY A 637 -25.28 19.23 -12.92
CA GLY A 637 -24.62 17.93 -13.09
C GLY A 637 -25.30 16.99 -14.09
N GLU A 638 -26.22 17.49 -14.91
CA GLU A 638 -26.79 16.73 -16.03
C GLU A 638 -25.79 16.67 -17.18
N LEU A 639 -25.54 15.48 -17.73
CA LEU A 639 -24.66 15.31 -18.88
C LEU A 639 -25.26 16.00 -20.11
N LEU A 640 -24.54 16.97 -20.67
CA LEU A 640 -24.93 17.67 -21.89
C LEU A 640 -24.23 17.07 -23.11
N GLU A 641 -22.90 17.02 -23.07
CA GLU A 641 -22.08 16.66 -24.24
C GLU A 641 -20.84 15.85 -23.85
N THR A 642 -20.27 15.15 -24.83
CA THR A 642 -19.01 14.42 -24.67
C THR A 642 -18.27 14.43 -26.00
N HIS A 643 -17.00 14.84 -25.95
CA HIS A 643 -16.15 15.03 -27.11
C HIS A 643 -14.86 14.24 -26.97
N GLY A 644 -14.45 13.58 -28.07
CA GLY A 644 -13.22 12.80 -28.12
C GLY A 644 -13.38 11.30 -27.93
N LYS A 645 -12.30 10.58 -28.21
CA LYS A 645 -12.11 9.13 -28.04
C LYS A 645 -10.61 8.84 -28.02
N LEU A 646 -10.23 7.62 -27.61
CA LEU A 646 -8.83 7.18 -27.63
C LEU A 646 -8.24 7.24 -29.05
N GLY A 647 -7.12 7.95 -29.20
CA GLY A 647 -6.35 8.00 -30.43
C GLY A 647 -5.40 9.20 -30.52
N THR A 648 -4.83 9.43 -31.70
CA THR A 648 -3.84 10.50 -31.95
C THR A 648 -4.21 11.41 -33.12
N GLU A 649 -5.29 11.10 -33.84
CA GLU A 649 -5.78 11.95 -34.93
C GLU A 649 -6.43 13.24 -34.39
N PRO A 650 -6.71 14.24 -35.24
CA PRO A 650 -7.44 15.44 -34.83
C PRO A 650 -8.80 15.08 -34.19
N GLY A 651 -9.05 15.60 -32.99
CA GLY A 651 -10.25 15.31 -32.19
C GLY A 651 -10.21 14.00 -31.41
N GLU A 652 -9.10 13.26 -31.46
CA GLU A 652 -8.84 12.10 -30.61
C GLU A 652 -7.81 12.46 -29.52
N PHE A 653 -7.87 11.79 -28.37
CA PHE A 653 -7.00 12.05 -27.23
C PHE A 653 -6.34 10.80 -26.66
N ILE A 654 -5.13 10.93 -26.10
CA ILE A 654 -4.55 9.87 -25.23
C ILE A 654 -4.88 10.14 -23.76
N TYR A 655 -4.47 11.30 -23.24
CA TYR A 655 -4.78 11.73 -21.87
C TYR A 655 -5.06 13.24 -21.87
N PRO A 656 -6.32 13.67 -22.12
CA PRO A 656 -6.67 15.08 -22.04
C PRO A 656 -6.52 15.56 -20.60
N THR A 657 -5.88 16.71 -20.42
CA THR A 657 -5.50 17.25 -19.11
C THR A 657 -6.40 18.38 -18.68
N ASP A 658 -6.66 19.34 -19.56
CA ASP A 658 -7.40 20.56 -19.25
C ASP A 658 -8.04 21.19 -20.50
N VAL A 659 -9.03 22.06 -20.29
CA VAL A 659 -9.81 22.74 -21.35
C VAL A 659 -9.99 24.22 -21.03
N ALA A 660 -9.73 25.08 -22.02
CA ALA A 660 -9.94 26.53 -21.92
C ALA A 660 -10.77 27.05 -23.09
N GLN A 661 -11.66 28.01 -22.82
CA GLN A 661 -12.41 28.72 -23.84
C GLN A 661 -11.61 29.93 -24.33
N GLY A 662 -11.54 30.08 -25.65
CA GLY A 662 -10.97 31.23 -26.34
C GLY A 662 -12.04 32.12 -26.98
N PRO A 663 -11.62 33.03 -27.88
CA PRO A 663 -12.52 34.00 -28.49
C PRO A 663 -13.45 33.28 -29.48
N ASP A 664 -14.62 33.88 -29.71
CA ASP A 664 -15.64 33.38 -30.64
C ASP A 664 -16.06 31.91 -30.41
N GLY A 665 -15.93 31.42 -29.18
CA GLY A 665 -16.29 30.05 -28.80
C GLY A 665 -15.26 28.99 -29.18
N THR A 666 -14.04 29.38 -29.54
CA THR A 666 -12.91 28.46 -29.77
C THR A 666 -12.59 27.68 -28.50
N TRP A 667 -12.24 26.39 -28.60
CA TRP A 667 -11.79 25.58 -27.47
C TRP A 667 -10.35 25.14 -27.62
N PHE A 668 -9.59 25.23 -26.54
CA PHE A 668 -8.25 24.68 -26.42
C PHE A 668 -8.30 23.47 -25.48
N VAL A 669 -7.70 22.36 -25.87
CA VAL A 669 -7.60 21.16 -25.03
C VAL A 669 -6.16 20.70 -24.96
N SER A 670 -5.60 20.66 -23.76
CA SER A 670 -4.25 20.10 -23.54
C SER A 670 -4.32 18.58 -23.36
N GLU A 671 -3.30 17.86 -23.82
CA GLU A 671 -3.17 16.42 -23.60
C GLU A 671 -1.72 15.96 -23.44
N TYR A 672 -1.54 14.75 -22.90
CA TYR A 672 -0.25 14.07 -22.82
C TYR A 672 -0.36 12.57 -23.12
N GLY A 673 0.80 11.90 -23.22
CA GLY A 673 0.87 10.44 -23.38
C GLY A 673 1.81 9.97 -24.48
N GLY A 674 2.76 10.81 -24.90
CA GLY A 674 3.66 10.55 -26.03
C GLY A 674 3.27 11.29 -27.31
N ASN A 675 2.15 12.02 -27.28
CA ASN A 675 1.66 12.92 -28.32
C ASN A 675 1.37 14.34 -27.76
N ASP A 676 2.06 14.72 -26.67
CA ASP A 676 1.79 15.91 -25.87
C ASP A 676 1.64 17.17 -26.75
N ARG A 677 0.44 17.77 -26.69
CA ARG A 677 0.00 18.86 -27.58
C ARG A 677 -1.17 19.63 -26.96
N ILE A 678 -1.49 20.79 -27.53
CA ILE A 678 -2.77 21.48 -27.30
C ILE A 678 -3.55 21.42 -28.62
N GLN A 679 -4.72 20.80 -28.64
CA GLN A 679 -5.61 20.81 -29.79
C GLN A 679 -6.55 22.02 -29.73
N ILE A 680 -6.82 22.62 -30.90
CA ILE A 680 -7.72 23.76 -31.06
C ILE A 680 -8.97 23.28 -31.79
N PHE A 681 -10.14 23.67 -31.28
CA PHE A 681 -11.44 23.37 -31.85
C PHE A 681 -12.25 24.64 -32.07
N ASP A 682 -13.14 24.64 -33.06
CA ASP A 682 -14.17 25.68 -33.17
C ASP A 682 -15.30 25.47 -32.14
N SER A 683 -16.31 26.34 -32.18
CA SER A 683 -17.47 26.29 -31.28
C SER A 683 -18.29 25.01 -31.36
N ASP A 684 -18.20 24.29 -32.49
CA ASP A 684 -18.90 23.04 -32.75
C ASP A 684 -18.04 21.80 -32.44
N TRP A 685 -16.89 22.00 -31.75
CA TRP A 685 -15.91 20.95 -31.44
C TRP A 685 -15.28 20.29 -32.68
N THR A 686 -15.20 21.02 -33.80
CA THR A 686 -14.45 20.58 -34.98
C THR A 686 -12.97 20.93 -34.80
N PRO A 687 -12.02 19.98 -34.95
CA PRO A 687 -10.60 20.27 -34.83
C PRO A 687 -10.13 21.23 -35.93
N ILE A 688 -9.49 22.34 -35.55
CA ILE A 688 -9.00 23.38 -36.48
C ILE A 688 -7.49 23.63 -36.39
N GLY A 689 -6.81 23.12 -35.36
CA GLY A 689 -5.36 23.32 -35.22
C GLY A 689 -4.72 22.59 -34.05
N VAL A 690 -3.39 22.68 -33.96
CA VAL A 690 -2.58 22.10 -32.88
C VAL A 690 -1.43 23.05 -32.53
N ILE A 691 -1.15 23.20 -31.24
CA ILE A 691 -0.03 23.96 -30.68
C ILE A 691 0.95 23.00 -30.00
N GLY A 692 2.24 23.19 -30.31
CA GLY A 692 3.34 22.45 -29.70
C GLY A 692 3.52 21.03 -30.21
N ALA A 693 4.60 20.39 -29.75
CA ALA A 693 4.89 18.98 -30.01
C ALA A 693 5.58 18.34 -28.79
N PHE A 694 5.46 17.03 -28.62
CA PHE A 694 6.10 16.32 -27.51
C PHE A 694 7.62 16.47 -27.51
N GLY A 695 8.20 16.89 -26.38
CA GLY A 695 9.65 16.83 -26.17
C GLY A 695 10.17 17.66 -24.99
N GLU A 696 11.43 17.43 -24.64
CA GLU A 696 12.12 18.23 -23.62
C GLU A 696 12.57 19.58 -24.19
N ALA A 697 12.44 20.63 -23.39
CA ALA A 697 12.80 21.99 -23.77
C ALA A 697 14.27 22.13 -24.24
N ALA A 698 15.17 21.27 -23.76
CA ALA A 698 16.60 21.29 -24.13
C ALA A 698 16.86 20.93 -25.61
N TYR A 699 15.90 20.30 -26.29
CA TYR A 699 16.02 19.88 -27.70
C TYR A 699 15.23 20.76 -28.66
N GLU A 700 14.70 21.90 -28.19
CA GLU A 700 13.96 22.84 -29.04
C GLU A 700 14.85 23.42 -30.15
N THR A 701 14.28 23.52 -31.36
CA THR A 701 14.88 24.21 -32.51
C THR A 701 14.10 25.49 -32.82
N GLU A 702 14.67 26.38 -33.64
CA GLU A 702 14.03 27.66 -33.98
C GLU A 702 12.68 27.42 -34.68
N GLY A 703 11.61 28.02 -34.12
CA GLY A 703 10.24 27.86 -34.61
C GLY A 703 9.49 26.64 -34.07
N GLN A 704 10.13 25.77 -33.28
CA GLN A 704 9.49 24.61 -32.64
C GLN A 704 9.27 24.87 -31.14
N THR A 705 8.03 24.66 -30.68
CA THR A 705 7.69 24.68 -29.26
C THR A 705 7.51 23.24 -28.80
N LEU A 706 8.44 22.74 -27.98
CA LEU A 706 8.35 21.41 -27.39
C LEU A 706 7.68 21.51 -26.03
N ILE A 707 6.73 20.63 -25.76
CA ILE A 707 5.97 20.58 -24.51
C ILE A 707 5.97 19.15 -23.98
N ALA A 708 5.98 19.03 -22.67
CA ALA A 708 5.97 17.76 -21.98
C ALA A 708 4.99 17.85 -20.81
N ARG A 709 3.89 17.10 -20.95
CA ARG A 709 2.77 17.04 -20.02
C ARG A 709 2.18 18.43 -19.72
N PRO A 710 1.58 19.11 -20.71
CA PRO A 710 0.86 20.35 -20.48
C PRO A 710 -0.32 20.08 -19.52
N GLN A 711 -0.24 20.52 -18.27
CA GLN A 711 -1.23 20.14 -17.25
C GLN A 711 -2.44 21.06 -17.18
N SER A 712 -2.24 22.35 -17.45
CA SER A 712 -3.26 23.39 -17.34
C SER A 712 -3.03 24.45 -18.42
N ILE A 713 -4.12 25.03 -18.91
CA ILE A 713 -4.13 26.06 -19.94
C ILE A 713 -5.11 27.17 -19.57
N HIS A 714 -4.77 28.42 -19.93
CA HIS A 714 -5.66 29.55 -19.69
C HIS A 714 -5.52 30.58 -20.81
N TRP A 715 -6.66 31.07 -21.30
CA TRP A 715 -6.74 32.07 -22.36
C TRP A 715 -6.95 33.47 -21.77
N ASP A 716 -6.09 34.42 -22.17
CA ASP A 716 -6.20 35.83 -21.83
C ASP A 716 -6.90 36.58 -22.98
N GLU A 717 -8.18 36.89 -22.79
CA GLU A 717 -9.00 37.58 -23.80
C GLU A 717 -8.49 39.00 -24.08
N ASP A 718 -8.01 39.71 -23.05
CA ASP A 718 -7.54 41.10 -23.20
C ASP A 718 -6.28 41.21 -24.07
N ARG A 719 -5.47 40.14 -24.09
CA ARG A 719 -4.19 40.09 -24.83
C ARG A 719 -4.22 39.21 -26.07
N GLY A 720 -5.18 38.31 -26.16
CA GLY A 720 -5.18 37.25 -27.16
C GLY A 720 -4.03 36.25 -26.98
N GLU A 721 -3.73 35.88 -25.73
CA GLU A 721 -2.59 35.03 -25.38
C GLU A 721 -3.03 33.75 -24.65
N LEU A 722 -2.44 32.61 -25.00
CA LEU A 722 -2.65 31.33 -24.32
C LEU A 722 -1.46 31.02 -23.41
N TYR A 723 -1.72 30.78 -22.13
CA TYR A 723 -0.73 30.34 -21.14
C TYR A 723 -0.82 28.83 -20.96
N ILE A 724 0.31 28.15 -21.00
CA ILE A 724 0.40 26.68 -20.93
C ILE A 724 1.35 26.29 -19.79
N ALA A 725 0.86 25.55 -18.80
CA ALA A 725 1.67 24.92 -17.77
C ALA A 725 2.41 23.69 -18.32
N ASP A 726 3.62 23.90 -18.85
CA ASP A 726 4.51 22.86 -19.36
C ASP A 726 5.22 22.14 -18.19
N ALA A 727 4.47 21.24 -17.54
CA ALA A 727 4.76 20.77 -16.20
C ALA A 727 6.10 20.04 -16.08
N VAL A 728 6.43 19.17 -17.03
CA VAL A 728 7.68 18.39 -16.99
C VAL A 728 8.89 19.24 -17.37
N ASN A 729 8.72 20.28 -18.19
CA ASN A 729 9.79 21.23 -18.48
C ASN A 729 9.89 22.37 -17.44
N HIS A 730 9.08 22.32 -16.37
CA HIS A 730 9.12 23.27 -15.25
C HIS A 730 8.98 24.75 -15.67
N ARG A 731 8.09 25.05 -16.61
CA ARG A 731 7.92 26.40 -17.17
C ARG A 731 6.48 26.69 -17.56
N ILE A 732 6.16 27.96 -17.77
CA ILE A 732 4.93 28.39 -18.44
C ILE A 732 5.30 28.86 -19.84
N VAL A 733 4.65 28.30 -20.86
CA VAL A 733 4.81 28.73 -22.25
C VAL A 733 3.64 29.62 -22.62
N VAL A 734 3.92 30.81 -23.18
CA VAL A 734 2.88 31.74 -23.62
C VAL A 734 2.90 31.84 -25.15
N THR A 735 1.75 31.61 -25.78
CA THR A 735 1.58 31.66 -27.24
C THR A 735 0.48 32.65 -27.63
N ASP A 736 0.45 33.06 -28.91
CA ASP A 736 -0.77 33.64 -29.48
C ASP A 736 -1.78 32.53 -29.83
N GLY A 737 -2.98 32.93 -30.28
CA GLY A 737 -4.04 31.99 -30.71
C GLY A 737 -3.68 31.10 -31.91
N SER A 738 -2.59 31.41 -32.64
CA SER A 738 -2.08 30.56 -33.73
C SER A 738 -1.07 29.52 -33.26
N GLY A 739 -0.65 29.58 -31.99
CA GLY A 739 0.37 28.71 -31.40
C GLY A 739 1.79 29.23 -31.54
N LYS A 740 2.00 30.45 -32.05
CA LYS A 740 3.33 31.05 -32.08
C LYS A 740 3.73 31.45 -30.66
N ARG A 741 4.84 30.91 -30.19
CA ARG A 741 5.40 31.24 -28.88
C ARG A 741 5.82 32.70 -28.82
N LEU A 742 5.27 33.42 -27.83
CA LEU A 742 5.57 34.81 -27.55
C LEU A 742 6.67 34.92 -26.49
N ARG A 743 6.56 34.14 -25.41
CA ARG A 743 7.50 34.13 -24.29
C ARG A 743 7.41 32.84 -23.47
N THR A 744 8.37 32.69 -22.56
CA THR A 744 8.43 31.60 -21.59
C THR A 744 8.71 32.20 -20.21
N LEU A 745 7.93 31.81 -19.21
CA LEU A 745 8.08 32.24 -17.82
C LEU A 745 8.61 31.07 -16.98
N GLY A 746 9.42 31.38 -15.97
CA GLY A 746 9.88 30.39 -15.01
C GLY A 746 11.16 29.65 -15.41
N GLY A 747 11.11 28.31 -15.36
CA GLY A 747 12.24 27.40 -15.52
C GLY A 747 12.56 26.65 -14.22
N PRO A 748 13.29 25.52 -14.30
CA PRO A 748 13.48 24.61 -13.18
C PRO A 748 14.20 25.30 -12.00
N GLY A 749 13.63 25.16 -10.80
CA GLY A 749 14.27 25.60 -9.56
C GLY A 749 13.32 25.81 -8.40
N VAL A 750 13.88 26.19 -7.24
CA VAL A 750 13.15 26.44 -5.98
C VAL A 750 13.10 27.92 -5.59
N GLU A 751 13.90 28.75 -6.27
CA GLU A 751 13.97 30.19 -6.04
C GLU A 751 12.69 30.91 -6.49
N PRO A 752 12.39 32.11 -5.97
CA PRO A 752 11.36 32.97 -6.53
C PRO A 752 11.62 33.23 -8.03
N GLY A 753 10.59 33.06 -8.86
CA GLY A 753 10.61 33.18 -10.32
C GLY A 753 11.00 31.88 -11.01
N ARG A 754 11.39 30.83 -10.26
CA ARG A 754 11.59 29.48 -10.78
C ARG A 754 10.43 28.57 -10.37
N LEU A 755 10.23 27.50 -11.13
CA LEU A 755 9.10 26.61 -11.01
C LEU A 755 9.57 25.16 -10.84
N SER A 756 8.75 24.35 -10.17
CA SER A 756 8.90 22.90 -10.14
C SER A 756 7.55 22.22 -10.32
N TYR A 757 7.33 21.62 -11.50
CA TYR A 757 6.08 20.98 -11.88
C TYR A 757 4.87 21.93 -11.68
N PRO A 758 4.79 23.04 -12.45
CA PRO A 758 3.59 23.86 -12.47
C PRO A 758 2.41 23.00 -12.97
N TYR A 759 1.37 22.85 -12.17
CA TYR A 759 0.24 21.96 -12.49
C TYR A 759 -1.02 22.73 -12.86
N ASP A 760 -1.17 23.94 -12.34
CA ASP A 760 -2.33 24.78 -12.57
C ASP A 760 -1.96 26.25 -12.51
N LEU A 761 -2.74 27.07 -13.19
CA LEU A 761 -2.54 28.50 -13.27
C LEU A 761 -3.87 29.25 -13.38
N ALA A 762 -3.90 30.46 -12.84
CA ALA A 762 -5.01 31.38 -13.00
C ALA A 762 -4.45 32.76 -13.29
N LEU A 763 -5.01 33.43 -14.31
CA LEU A 763 -4.71 34.84 -14.55
C LEU A 763 -5.53 35.71 -13.62
N GLU A 764 -4.88 36.72 -13.10
CA GLU A 764 -5.52 37.80 -12.39
C GLU A 764 -5.63 39.03 -13.30
N PRO A 765 -6.57 39.94 -12.99
CA PRO A 765 -6.55 41.30 -13.54
C PRO A 765 -5.17 41.96 -13.36
N GLU A 766 -4.91 42.99 -14.18
CA GLU A 766 -3.64 43.73 -14.21
C GLU A 766 -2.41 42.94 -14.72
N GLY A 767 -2.58 41.73 -15.27
CA GLY A 767 -1.49 40.97 -15.90
C GLY A 767 -0.59 40.24 -14.90
N THR A 768 -1.21 39.64 -13.88
CA THR A 768 -0.53 38.80 -12.90
C THR A 768 -0.97 37.35 -13.07
N LEU A 769 -0.05 36.41 -12.85
CA LEU A 769 -0.27 34.98 -13.01
C LEU A 769 -0.06 34.25 -11.68
N LEU A 770 -1.10 33.59 -11.17
CA LEU A 770 -0.97 32.64 -10.07
C LEU A 770 -0.61 31.27 -10.64
N VAL A 771 0.36 30.61 -10.03
CA VAL A 771 0.84 29.29 -10.44
C VAL A 771 0.91 28.38 -9.21
N VAL A 772 0.26 27.22 -9.29
CA VAL A 772 0.39 26.16 -8.30
C VAL A 772 1.54 25.23 -8.69
N GLU A 773 2.45 25.00 -7.76
CA GLU A 773 3.62 24.15 -7.98
C GLU A 773 3.48 22.85 -7.20
N PHE A 774 3.22 21.77 -7.93
CA PHE A 774 3.15 20.42 -7.37
C PHE A 774 4.48 20.02 -6.73
N GLY A 775 5.60 20.33 -7.39
CA GLY A 775 6.94 19.92 -6.97
C GLY A 775 7.48 20.71 -5.77
N ASN A 776 7.15 21.99 -5.70
CA ASN A 776 7.62 22.90 -4.62
C ASN A 776 6.60 23.07 -3.48
N ASN A 777 5.43 22.43 -3.56
CA ASN A 777 4.34 22.54 -2.58
C ASN A 777 3.97 24.00 -2.25
N ARG A 778 3.89 24.86 -3.27
CA ARG A 778 3.65 26.29 -3.08
C ARG A 778 2.73 26.86 -4.15
N ILE A 779 2.21 28.05 -3.87
CA ILE A 779 1.62 28.95 -4.86
C ILE A 779 2.61 30.08 -5.08
N GLN A 780 2.73 30.50 -6.33
CA GLN A 780 3.55 31.63 -6.70
C GLN A 780 2.74 32.62 -7.52
N ARG A 781 2.86 33.89 -7.19
CA ARG A 781 2.30 35.00 -7.96
C ARG A 781 3.43 35.60 -8.80
N LEU A 782 3.26 35.61 -10.12
CA LEU A 782 4.26 36.05 -11.08
C LEU A 782 3.71 37.22 -11.90
N ASP A 783 4.57 38.15 -12.27
CA ASP A 783 4.28 39.06 -13.36
C ASP A 783 4.10 38.27 -14.66
N ALA A 784 2.96 38.42 -15.34
CA ALA A 784 2.61 37.59 -16.49
C ALA A 784 3.41 37.94 -17.75
N PHE A 785 4.16 39.05 -17.75
CA PHE A 785 5.01 39.47 -18.86
C PHE A 785 6.46 39.01 -18.72
N ASP A 786 7.08 39.25 -17.57
CA ASP A 786 8.51 38.99 -17.38
C ASP A 786 8.80 37.78 -16.47
N GLY A 787 7.77 37.22 -15.82
CA GLY A 787 7.88 36.04 -14.96
C GLY A 787 8.54 36.33 -13.61
N ARG A 788 8.74 37.59 -13.26
CA ARG A 788 9.28 38.01 -11.96
C ARG A 788 8.30 37.60 -10.86
N SER A 789 8.83 36.98 -9.81
CA SER A 789 8.03 36.64 -8.63
C SER A 789 7.59 37.89 -7.89
N LEU A 790 6.28 37.99 -7.65
CA LEU A 790 5.63 39.00 -6.81
C LEU A 790 5.36 38.47 -5.40
N GLY A 791 5.35 37.15 -5.21
CA GLY A 791 5.24 36.51 -3.90
C GLY A 791 5.15 35.00 -3.96
N THR A 792 5.43 34.35 -2.83
CA THR A 792 5.36 32.89 -2.66
C THR A 792 4.66 32.53 -1.35
N TRP A 793 3.69 31.62 -1.39
CA TRP A 793 2.95 31.17 -0.22
C TRP A 793 2.83 29.64 -0.17
N GLY A 794 2.57 29.11 1.01
CA GLY A 794 2.44 27.68 1.26
C GLY A 794 3.72 27.06 1.81
N GLY A 795 4.24 26.06 1.13
CA GLY A 795 5.32 25.20 1.58
C GLY A 795 4.82 23.91 2.21
N THR A 796 5.68 22.89 2.21
CA THR A 796 5.35 21.52 2.62
C THR A 796 4.82 21.47 4.05
N GLY A 797 3.58 21.00 4.23
CA GLY A 797 3.02 20.75 5.55
C GLY A 797 1.58 20.26 5.52
N VAL A 798 1.01 20.08 6.71
CA VAL A 798 -0.32 19.48 6.93
C VAL A 798 -1.29 20.47 7.60
N GLU A 799 -0.75 21.51 8.22
CA GLU A 799 -1.51 22.60 8.81
C GLU A 799 -2.25 23.38 7.71
N PRO A 800 -3.43 23.96 7.98
CA PRO A 800 -4.11 24.83 7.02
C PRO A 800 -3.20 25.93 6.50
N GLY A 801 -3.19 26.13 5.18
CA GLY A 801 -2.27 27.06 4.50
C GLY A 801 -0.86 26.52 4.23
N ARG A 802 -0.45 25.38 4.82
CA ARG A 802 0.71 24.61 4.35
C ARG A 802 0.24 23.54 3.37
N LEU A 803 0.88 23.46 2.21
CA LEU A 803 0.41 22.65 1.10
C LEU A 803 1.20 21.35 1.00
N ARG A 804 0.60 20.35 0.36
CA ARG A 804 1.25 19.11 -0.01
C ARG A 804 0.71 18.62 -1.33
N TYR A 805 1.60 18.50 -2.31
CA TYR A 805 1.26 18.09 -3.67
C TYR A 805 -0.01 18.80 -4.17
N PRO A 806 -0.08 20.14 -4.11
CA PRO A 806 -1.27 20.85 -4.56
C PRO A 806 -1.42 20.68 -6.07
N TRP A 807 -2.64 20.36 -6.54
CA TRP A 807 -2.87 20.12 -7.98
C TRP A 807 -3.52 21.30 -8.67
N GLY A 808 -4.41 22.03 -8.00
CA GLY A 808 -5.24 23.01 -8.66
C GLY A 808 -5.36 24.31 -7.87
N LEU A 809 -5.57 25.39 -8.58
CA LEU A 809 -6.00 26.67 -8.03
C LEU A 809 -6.93 27.35 -9.03
N ASP A 810 -7.83 28.18 -8.53
CA ASP A 810 -8.59 29.10 -9.37
C ASP A 810 -8.80 30.41 -8.62
N ALA A 811 -8.94 31.51 -9.33
CA ALA A 811 -8.98 32.83 -8.73
C ALA A 811 -9.83 33.82 -9.52
N SER A 812 -10.34 34.79 -8.79
CA SER A 812 -11.20 35.89 -9.27
C SER A 812 -10.73 37.21 -8.68
N GLU A 813 -11.49 38.30 -8.86
CA GLU A 813 -11.18 39.58 -8.22
C GLU A 813 -11.28 39.59 -6.68
N LYS A 814 -11.85 38.58 -6.03
CA LYS A 814 -11.99 38.61 -4.57
C LYS A 814 -11.58 37.31 -3.93
N THR A 815 -11.85 36.21 -4.61
CA THR A 815 -11.72 34.87 -4.06
C THR A 815 -10.61 34.10 -4.77
N MET A 816 -9.77 33.44 -3.99
CA MET A 816 -8.85 32.40 -4.45
C MET A 816 -9.25 31.07 -3.81
N VAL A 817 -9.29 30.03 -4.63
CA VAL A 817 -9.48 28.65 -4.18
C VAL A 817 -8.24 27.82 -4.51
N VAL A 818 -7.82 26.99 -3.56
CA VAL A 818 -6.60 26.19 -3.69
C VAL A 818 -6.91 24.75 -3.31
N LEU A 819 -6.52 23.83 -4.18
CA LEU A 819 -6.67 22.41 -3.98
C LEU A 819 -5.37 21.79 -3.44
N ASP A 820 -5.35 21.60 -2.13
CA ASP A 820 -4.28 20.94 -1.39
C ASP A 820 -4.46 19.41 -1.42
N SER A 821 -4.23 18.83 -2.60
CA SER A 821 -4.59 17.46 -2.94
C SER A 821 -3.94 16.39 -2.06
N GLY A 822 -2.67 16.57 -1.68
CA GLY A 822 -1.96 15.64 -0.81
C GLY A 822 -2.51 15.61 0.62
N ASN A 823 -3.26 16.65 1.03
CA ASN A 823 -3.98 16.70 2.29
C ASN A 823 -5.50 16.46 2.13
N SER A 824 -5.98 16.17 0.91
CA SER A 824 -7.42 16.06 0.58
C SER A 824 -8.23 17.26 1.09
N ARG A 825 -7.72 18.47 0.87
CA ARG A 825 -8.28 19.71 1.42
C ARG A 825 -8.43 20.78 0.34
N VAL A 826 -9.47 21.59 0.50
CA VAL A 826 -9.70 22.83 -0.25
C VAL A 826 -9.50 24.00 0.71
N LEU A 827 -8.80 25.02 0.25
CA LEU A 827 -8.66 26.31 0.93
C LEU A 827 -9.41 27.36 0.11
N ILE A 828 -10.20 28.20 0.77
CA ILE A 828 -10.89 29.35 0.16
C ILE A 828 -10.51 30.58 0.98
N GLY A 829 -10.07 31.63 0.30
CA GLY A 829 -9.64 32.87 0.96
C GLY A 829 -9.60 34.05 0.03
N GLU A 830 -9.25 35.20 0.62
CA GLU A 830 -8.87 36.37 -0.13
C GLU A 830 -7.50 36.17 -0.80
N ARG A 831 -7.28 36.97 -1.83
CA ARG A 831 -6.01 36.97 -2.58
C ARG A 831 -4.88 37.51 -1.69
N PRO A 832 -3.69 36.88 -1.70
CA PRO A 832 -2.57 37.29 -0.87
C PRO A 832 -1.70 38.43 -1.46
#